data_AF-A0A0V8M570-F1
#
_entry.id   AF-A0A0V8M570-F1
#
_cell.length_a   1.000
_cell.length_b   1.000
_cell.length_c   1.000
_cell.angle_alpha   90.00
_cell.angle_beta   90.00
_cell.angle_gamma   90.00
#
_symmetry.space_group_name_H-M   'P 1'
#
loop_
_entity.id
_entity.type
_entity.pdbx_description
1 polymer ?
#
loop_
_entity_poly.entity_id
_entity_poly.type
_entity_poly.pdbx_seq_one_letter_code
_entity_poly.pdbx_strand_id
1 'polypeptide(L)'
;MKESSKYIARYNPETERYQYVADHLLEVAIICSGFSSKIGLKNCGYVTGLLHDLGKYSAEFQKYIRINTGLRRVASSHTDFSCPKPDHSSAGGQYIRKALISGDTQAEIVAQAIAIAVFSHHTGLPDCIGLDGTDNLIFRFKKEDLKTHLSEVSGKMESQVKEKLNSHLQSEVYKQEFGQLVEAVQSLKESSCVSNIHLGLALRFLFSALIDADRLNAAGRKPLLKQIWNAQVKNLEDYLLTFKTDTPLNLIRQQVSDTCLKRSPEKPGLYKLSVPTGGGKTLSSLRFALHHAHKHSLERIFYIAPYTTILDQNATVIRQVLNVQAENPLILEHHSNILEDTGNPVNEQLAENWEAPIVLTTSVQFLETFYSNKTGCTRRLHNLAKSVVIFDEVQALPDEMIYLFNNAVNFLTRMCDSTVLLCTATQPPLDKVDDMKGTIYFSASAELAPNPNELYLKLNKRVKVENRCKDGGHTNEEVQNVIREQATQSKKILVVVNTKTQARELYASLKIEFANIYHLSTSMCPCHRRETLSKLKEKLESVEPSSRPLVCISTQLIEAGVDIDFEVVVRYLAGMDSITQSAGRCNRHFRQEQGLVILLNPAGETLKHLQDIETGKFITNRVLTEFATCPGTYQNHLLHPELLARYYHYYFFKQKNKMDYQEKINGISESILNMYSNQHNGVAAYNRINKEPPKLYFSQAFKTAGDYFKVIDNSAKGIIANCNSEAENIITRLCASQNITELNLLLKKAQQYSVNLFEYEFEKLAELKGLHETQPESGIFYLDKNFYNSETGVSAEPNQSAFTFF
;
A
#
# COMPACT_ATOMS: atom_id res chain seq x y z
N MET A 1 41.25 3.89 -39.86
CA MET A 1 40.27 4.96 -39.58
C MET A 1 40.27 5.19 -38.07
N LYS A 2 40.55 6.41 -37.61
CA LYS A 2 40.53 6.75 -36.17
C LYS A 2 39.08 6.74 -35.69
N GLU A 3 38.66 5.70 -34.98
CA GLU A 3 37.45 5.77 -34.16
C GLU A 3 37.62 6.93 -33.18
N SER A 4 36.83 7.99 -33.31
CA SER A 4 36.73 9.01 -32.27
C SER A 4 36.34 8.29 -30.98
N SER A 5 37.17 8.32 -29.95
CA SER A 5 37.04 7.53 -28.73
C SER A 5 35.86 7.97 -27.87
N LYS A 6 34.63 7.69 -28.31
CA LYS A 6 33.43 7.95 -27.52
C LYS A 6 33.36 6.97 -26.34
N TYR A 7 32.94 7.47 -25.18
CA TYR A 7 32.78 6.68 -23.96
C TYR A 7 31.46 5.92 -24.01
N ILE A 8 31.49 4.61 -23.74
CA ILE A 8 30.31 3.73 -23.83
C ILE A 8 29.64 3.69 -22.45
N ALA A 9 28.35 4.02 -22.39
CA ALA A 9 27.53 3.82 -21.19
C ALA A 9 26.85 2.45 -21.18
N ARG A 10 26.33 2.03 -22.34
CA ARG A 10 25.67 0.74 -22.56
C ARG A 10 25.94 0.24 -23.98
N TYR A 11 25.94 -1.07 -24.16
CA TYR A 11 25.96 -1.71 -25.47
C TYR A 11 25.03 -2.91 -25.43
N ASN A 12 24.14 -3.02 -26.41
CA ASN A 12 23.25 -4.16 -26.56
C ASN A 12 23.84 -5.11 -27.63
N PRO A 13 24.35 -6.30 -27.27
CA PRO A 13 24.95 -7.22 -28.22
C PRO A 13 24.00 -7.79 -29.27
N GLU A 14 22.71 -7.92 -28.95
CA GLU A 14 21.70 -8.48 -29.87
C GLU A 14 21.34 -7.50 -30.98
N THR A 15 21.31 -6.20 -30.66
CA THR A 15 20.96 -5.14 -31.62
C THR A 15 22.17 -4.38 -32.16
N GLU A 16 23.36 -4.69 -31.66
CA GLU A 16 24.64 -4.01 -31.94
C GLU A 16 24.59 -2.48 -31.71
N ARG A 17 23.68 -2.02 -30.84
CA ARG A 17 23.47 -0.59 -30.56
C ARG A 17 24.34 -0.10 -29.42
N TYR A 18 25.05 1.00 -29.67
CA TYR A 18 25.80 1.74 -28.66
C TYR A 18 24.92 2.84 -28.05
N GLN A 19 25.04 3.00 -26.74
CA GLN A 19 24.62 4.22 -26.05
C GLN A 19 25.86 4.85 -25.40
N TYR A 20 26.14 6.10 -25.77
CA TYR A 20 27.32 6.83 -25.27
C TYR A 20 27.03 7.52 -23.94
N VAL A 21 28.07 7.75 -23.14
CA VAL A 21 27.96 8.34 -21.81
C VAL A 21 27.35 9.74 -21.87
N ALA A 22 27.82 10.63 -22.74
CA ALA A 22 27.27 11.98 -22.80
C ALA A 22 25.79 12.01 -23.20
N ASP A 23 25.39 11.23 -24.22
CA ASP A 23 24.00 11.15 -24.66
C ASP A 23 23.10 10.62 -23.54
N HIS A 24 23.52 9.54 -22.88
CA HIS A 24 22.82 8.95 -21.75
C HIS A 24 22.62 9.94 -20.60
N LEU A 25 23.69 10.64 -20.17
CA LEU A 25 23.62 11.62 -19.10
C LEU A 25 22.68 12.79 -19.44
N LEU A 26 22.73 13.30 -20.68
CA LEU A 26 21.87 14.40 -21.14
C LEU A 26 20.40 13.97 -21.21
N GLU A 27 20.10 12.80 -21.74
CA GLU A 27 18.73 12.27 -21.85
C GLU A 27 18.14 11.99 -20.46
N VAL A 28 18.90 11.36 -19.56
CA VAL A 28 18.48 11.12 -18.18
C VAL A 28 18.27 12.43 -17.43
N ALA A 29 19.14 13.43 -17.62
CA ALA A 29 18.97 14.75 -17.02
C ALA A 29 17.67 15.43 -17.46
N ILE A 30 17.31 15.35 -18.75
CA ILE A 30 16.05 15.92 -19.27
C ILE A 30 14.84 15.22 -18.65
N ILE A 31 14.82 13.88 -18.61
CA ILE A 31 13.70 13.11 -18.05
C ILE A 31 13.58 13.37 -16.54
N CYS A 32 14.69 13.27 -15.80
CA CYS A 32 14.74 13.52 -14.36
C CYS A 32 14.28 14.94 -14.02
N SER A 33 14.71 15.94 -14.79
CA SER A 33 14.26 17.34 -14.66
C SER A 33 12.76 17.49 -14.89
N GLY A 34 12.20 16.77 -15.87
CA GLY A 34 10.76 16.74 -16.12
C GLY A 34 9.98 16.19 -14.91
N PHE A 35 10.44 15.09 -14.34
CA PHE A 35 9.81 14.48 -13.16
C PHE A 35 9.94 15.34 -11.90
N SER A 36 11.15 15.82 -11.59
CA SER A 36 11.41 16.64 -10.39
C SER A 36 10.75 18.02 -10.44
N SER A 37 10.44 18.53 -11.63
CA SER A 37 9.69 19.80 -11.78
C SER A 37 8.31 19.77 -11.13
N LYS A 38 7.73 18.59 -10.90
CA LYS A 38 6.43 18.43 -10.23
C LYS A 38 6.44 18.90 -8.77
N ILE A 39 7.60 18.97 -8.14
CA ILE A 39 7.79 19.47 -6.77
C ILE A 39 8.70 20.72 -6.74
N GLY A 40 8.83 21.41 -7.87
CA GLY A 40 9.65 22.63 -7.98
C GLY A 40 11.16 22.40 -8.08
N LEU A 41 11.64 21.16 -8.18
CA LEU A 41 13.08 20.82 -8.18
C LEU A 41 13.65 20.56 -9.57
N LYS A 42 13.25 21.36 -10.58
CA LYS A 42 13.56 21.10 -12.00
C LYS A 42 15.08 21.08 -12.27
N ASN A 43 15.82 22.08 -11.80
CA ASN A 43 17.27 22.18 -12.01
C ASN A 43 18.02 21.21 -11.10
N CYS A 44 17.57 20.98 -9.87
CA CYS A 44 18.11 19.92 -9.01
C CYS A 44 18.05 18.55 -9.70
N GLY A 45 16.92 18.19 -10.31
CA GLY A 45 16.76 16.96 -11.09
C GLY A 45 17.67 16.87 -12.31
N TYR A 46 17.81 17.98 -13.04
CA TYR A 46 18.72 18.04 -14.18
C TYR A 46 20.19 17.78 -13.77
N VAL A 47 20.68 18.47 -12.74
CA VAL A 47 22.04 18.27 -12.22
C VAL A 47 22.23 16.85 -11.69
N THR A 48 21.23 16.32 -10.99
CA THR A 48 21.25 14.94 -10.48
C THR A 48 21.40 13.92 -11.62
N GLY A 49 20.62 14.07 -12.70
CA GLY A 49 20.71 13.21 -13.88
C GLY A 49 22.04 13.31 -14.62
N LEU A 50 22.65 14.50 -14.71
CA LEU A 50 23.98 14.64 -15.32
C LEU A 50 25.10 13.97 -14.53
N LEU A 51 24.94 13.85 -13.21
CA LEU A 51 26.01 13.39 -12.33
C LEU A 51 25.93 11.91 -11.97
N HIS A 52 24.75 11.28 -12.08
CA HIS A 52 24.52 9.95 -11.52
C HIS A 52 25.53 8.89 -11.99
N ASP A 53 25.86 8.91 -13.28
CA ASP A 53 26.71 7.94 -13.96
C ASP A 53 28.06 8.52 -14.40
N LEU A 54 28.49 9.64 -13.80
CA LEU A 54 29.70 10.33 -14.21
C LEU A 54 30.94 9.43 -14.16
N GLY A 55 31.00 8.48 -13.21
CA GLY A 55 32.11 7.53 -13.09
C GLY A 55 32.31 6.62 -14.30
N LYS A 56 31.35 6.54 -15.23
CA LYS A 56 31.48 5.75 -16.47
C LYS A 56 32.54 6.29 -17.44
N TYR A 57 33.00 7.53 -17.26
CA TYR A 57 34.15 8.08 -18.01
C TYR A 57 35.51 7.47 -17.60
N SER A 58 35.59 6.78 -16.45
CA SER A 58 36.84 6.19 -15.96
C SER A 58 37.37 5.12 -16.91
N ALA A 59 38.70 5.01 -17.03
CA ALA A 59 39.32 3.97 -17.84
C ALA A 59 38.96 2.56 -17.33
N GLU A 60 38.80 2.40 -16.02
CA GLU A 60 38.40 1.15 -15.39
C GLU A 60 37.01 0.70 -15.83
N PHE A 61 36.00 1.59 -15.77
CA PHE A 61 34.65 1.27 -16.24
C PHE A 61 34.63 1.00 -17.75
N GLN A 62 35.35 1.80 -18.53
CA GLN A 62 35.47 1.62 -19.97
C GLN A 62 36.14 0.30 -20.39
N LYS A 63 37.04 -0.23 -19.56
CA LYS A 63 37.61 -1.58 -19.73
C LYS A 63 36.58 -2.65 -19.36
N TYR A 64 35.92 -2.51 -18.21
CA TYR A 64 34.87 -3.42 -17.74
C TYR A 64 33.77 -3.61 -18.78
N ILE A 65 33.20 -2.51 -19.30
CA ILE A 65 32.06 -2.60 -20.23
C ILE A 65 32.45 -3.26 -21.55
N ARG A 66 33.64 -2.97 -22.09
CA ARG A 66 34.10 -3.59 -23.35
C ARG A 66 34.38 -5.09 -23.20
N ILE A 67 34.83 -5.54 -22.03
CA ILE A 67 35.04 -6.97 -21.76
C ILE A 67 33.69 -7.68 -21.63
N ASN A 68 32.79 -7.19 -20.76
CA ASN A 68 31.52 -7.86 -20.48
C ASN A 68 30.52 -7.84 -21.64
N THR A 69 30.69 -6.94 -22.61
CA THR A 69 29.85 -6.87 -23.80
C THR A 69 30.43 -7.61 -25.01
N GLY A 70 31.60 -8.25 -24.87
CA GLY A 70 32.27 -8.97 -25.95
C GLY A 70 32.97 -8.07 -26.98
N LEU A 71 32.92 -6.74 -26.81
CA LEU A 71 33.59 -5.77 -27.68
C LEU A 71 35.12 -5.86 -27.62
N ARG A 72 35.68 -6.40 -26.54
CA ARG A 72 37.11 -6.69 -26.40
C ARG A 72 37.32 -8.14 -26.01
N ARG A 73 37.89 -8.93 -26.92
CA ARG A 73 38.34 -10.30 -26.62
C ARG A 73 39.61 -10.26 -25.77
N VAL A 74 39.61 -11.00 -24.66
CA VAL A 74 40.79 -11.21 -23.81
C VAL A 74 41.48 -12.49 -24.27
N ALA A 75 42.82 -12.46 -24.43
CA ALA A 75 43.57 -13.62 -24.90
C ALA A 75 43.75 -14.67 -23.78
N SER A 76 43.35 -15.92 -24.13
CA SER A 76 43.67 -17.24 -23.58
C SER A 76 43.13 -17.73 -22.22
N SER A 77 42.52 -18.92 -22.33
CA SER A 77 42.56 -20.13 -21.47
C SER A 77 42.02 -20.10 -20.04
N HIS A 78 40.91 -20.84 -19.88
CA HIS A 78 40.32 -21.37 -18.65
C HIS A 78 39.78 -20.36 -17.62
N THR A 79 38.49 -20.54 -17.33
CA THR A 79 37.63 -19.89 -16.32
C THR A 79 36.93 -18.59 -16.74
N ASP A 80 35.63 -18.53 -16.43
CA ASP A 80 34.72 -17.40 -16.59
C ASP A 80 35.25 -16.15 -15.87
N PHE A 81 36.02 -15.30 -16.56
CA PHE A 81 36.49 -14.03 -16.01
C PHE A 81 35.34 -13.01 -15.95
N SER A 82 34.52 -13.08 -14.91
CA SER A 82 33.65 -11.98 -14.46
C SER A 82 34.51 -10.89 -13.82
N CYS A 83 34.78 -9.80 -14.55
CA CYS A 83 35.38 -8.61 -13.95
C CYS A 83 34.33 -7.91 -13.05
N PRO A 84 34.60 -7.66 -11.75
CA PRO A 84 33.64 -7.00 -10.88
C PRO A 84 33.31 -5.59 -11.39
N LYS A 85 32.04 -5.16 -11.24
CA LYS A 85 31.57 -3.85 -11.70
C LYS A 85 32.29 -2.74 -10.90
N PRO A 86 33.06 -1.85 -11.55
CA PRO A 86 33.71 -0.74 -10.87
C PRO A 86 32.71 0.22 -10.23
N ASP A 87 33.11 0.88 -9.16
CA ASP A 87 32.32 1.98 -8.59
C ASP A 87 32.29 3.15 -9.58
N HIS A 88 31.09 3.51 -10.00
CA HIS A 88 30.84 4.60 -10.95
C HIS A 88 29.81 5.59 -10.41
N SER A 89 29.19 5.32 -9.25
CA SER A 89 28.20 6.19 -8.63
C SER A 89 28.82 7.21 -7.68
N SER A 90 29.99 6.90 -7.09
CA SER A 90 30.63 7.80 -6.12
C SER A 90 31.21 9.07 -6.75
N ALA A 91 31.67 9.03 -8.01
CA ALA A 91 32.31 10.18 -8.65
C ALA A 91 31.38 11.40 -8.72
N GLY A 92 30.13 11.22 -9.14
CA GLY A 92 29.17 12.32 -9.30
C GLY A 92 28.82 13.01 -7.98
N GLY A 93 28.60 12.23 -6.91
CA GLY A 93 28.29 12.77 -5.59
C GLY A 93 29.48 13.51 -4.95
N GLN A 94 30.71 13.04 -5.17
CA GLN A 94 31.90 13.79 -4.75
C GLN A 94 32.11 15.07 -5.58
N TYR A 95 31.81 15.02 -6.88
CA TYR A 95 31.90 16.18 -7.77
C TYR A 95 31.01 17.32 -7.27
N ILE A 96 29.71 17.07 -7.05
CA ILE A 96 28.78 18.12 -6.62
C ILE A 96 29.15 18.68 -5.25
N ARG A 97 29.59 17.80 -4.33
CA ARG A 97 30.09 18.24 -3.04
C ARG A 97 31.24 19.21 -3.25
N LYS A 98 32.31 18.83 -3.97
CA LYS A 98 33.48 19.69 -4.24
C LYS A 98 33.10 20.99 -4.94
N ALA A 99 32.16 20.96 -5.87
CA ALA A 99 31.71 22.14 -6.61
C ALA A 99 30.98 23.15 -5.72
N LEU A 100 30.30 22.68 -4.67
CA LEU A 100 29.44 23.50 -3.81
C LEU A 100 29.96 23.71 -2.39
N ILE A 101 31.08 23.09 -1.98
CA ILE A 101 31.75 23.41 -0.71
C ILE A 101 32.27 24.85 -0.80
N SER A 102 31.51 25.79 -0.23
CA SER A 102 31.86 27.22 -0.28
C SER A 102 31.53 27.98 1.01
N GLY A 103 31.02 27.30 2.04
CA GLY A 103 30.53 27.94 3.28
C GLY A 103 29.09 28.46 3.18
N ASP A 104 28.48 28.45 1.99
CA ASP A 104 27.04 28.70 1.79
C ASP A 104 26.22 27.50 2.27
N THR A 105 25.48 27.68 3.37
CA THR A 105 24.67 26.62 3.99
C THR A 105 23.60 26.08 3.03
N GLN A 106 22.96 26.92 2.21
CA GLN A 106 21.95 26.44 1.27
C GLN A 106 22.60 25.57 0.18
N ALA A 107 23.74 26.02 -0.38
CA ALA A 107 24.48 25.24 -1.36
C ALA A 107 24.91 23.86 -0.81
N GLU A 108 25.32 23.80 0.46
CA GLU A 108 25.71 22.54 1.11
C GLU A 108 24.52 21.59 1.31
N ILE A 109 23.35 22.10 1.67
CA ILE A 109 22.13 21.28 1.79
C ILE A 109 21.76 20.67 0.44
N VAL A 110 21.77 21.47 -0.64
CA VAL A 110 21.46 20.95 -1.97
C VAL A 110 22.52 19.96 -2.46
N ALA A 111 23.79 20.23 -2.17
CA ALA A 111 24.88 19.31 -2.48
C ALA A 111 24.70 17.96 -1.78
N GLN A 112 24.30 17.96 -0.51
CA GLN A 112 23.98 16.72 0.22
C GLN A 112 22.81 15.99 -0.44
N ALA A 113 21.72 16.70 -0.77
CA ALA A 113 20.54 16.08 -1.37
C ALA A 113 20.85 15.42 -2.73
N ILE A 114 21.51 16.15 -3.63
CA ILE A 114 21.92 15.62 -4.94
C ILE A 114 22.91 14.47 -4.77
N ALA A 115 23.91 14.61 -3.90
CA ALA A 115 24.91 13.58 -3.70
C ALA A 115 24.31 12.29 -3.15
N ILE A 116 23.41 12.36 -2.17
CA ILE A 116 22.73 11.17 -1.62
C ILE A 116 21.94 10.47 -2.74
N ALA A 117 21.16 11.19 -3.55
CA ALA A 117 20.43 10.59 -4.66
C ALA A 117 21.37 9.91 -5.67
N VAL A 118 22.49 10.56 -6.02
CA VAL A 118 23.52 10.03 -6.94
C VAL A 118 24.22 8.80 -6.37
N PHE A 119 24.66 8.82 -5.11
CA PHE A 119 25.33 7.67 -4.47
C PHE A 119 24.43 6.42 -4.45
N SER A 120 23.12 6.62 -4.41
CA SER A 120 22.11 5.61 -4.11
C SER A 120 21.54 4.91 -5.35
N HIS A 121 21.79 5.40 -6.57
CA HIS A 121 21.04 5.03 -7.78
C HIS A 121 21.11 3.54 -8.18
N HIS A 122 21.97 2.75 -7.52
CA HIS A 122 22.02 1.29 -7.67
C HIS A 122 21.64 0.50 -6.41
N THR A 123 21.76 1.07 -5.21
CA THR A 123 21.68 0.33 -3.94
C THR A 123 20.47 0.69 -3.08
N GLY A 124 19.75 1.76 -3.41
CA GLY A 124 18.78 2.38 -2.49
C GLY A 124 19.42 3.47 -1.64
N LEU A 125 18.59 4.27 -0.97
CA LEU A 125 19.04 5.35 -0.09
C LEU A 125 19.80 4.78 1.11
N PRO A 126 21.01 5.27 1.42
CA PRO A 126 21.80 4.79 2.55
C PRO A 126 21.28 5.34 3.88
N ASP A 127 21.72 4.73 4.97
CA ASP A 127 21.75 5.41 6.25
C ASP A 127 22.80 6.52 6.16
N CYS A 128 22.41 7.78 6.38
CA CYS A 128 23.35 8.89 6.44
C CYS A 128 24.20 8.78 7.71
N ILE A 129 23.54 8.59 8.85
CA ILE A 129 24.14 8.17 10.11
C ILE A 129 23.64 6.75 10.45
N GLY A 130 24.55 5.82 10.66
CA GLY A 130 24.23 4.45 11.09
C GLY A 130 23.71 4.43 12.54
N LEU A 131 23.01 3.35 12.92
CA LEU A 131 22.50 3.19 14.30
C LEU A 131 23.63 3.08 15.35
N ASP A 132 24.83 2.71 14.92
CA ASP A 132 26.05 2.71 15.72
C ASP A 132 26.69 4.11 15.89
N GLY A 133 26.15 5.13 15.21
CA GLY A 133 26.70 6.48 15.17
C GLY A 133 27.76 6.69 14.08
N THR A 134 27.95 5.74 13.17
CA THR A 134 28.90 5.88 12.04
C THR A 134 28.37 6.87 11.01
N ASP A 135 29.20 7.83 10.58
CA ASP A 135 28.88 8.78 9.51
C ASP A 135 29.20 8.20 8.13
N ASN A 136 28.22 7.53 7.55
CA ASN A 136 28.33 6.87 6.26
C ASN A 136 28.37 7.89 5.10
N LEU A 137 27.72 9.04 5.26
CA LEU A 137 27.67 10.06 4.21
C LEU A 137 29.02 10.76 4.04
N ILE A 138 29.67 11.16 5.13
CA ILE A 138 31.03 11.71 5.08
C ILE A 138 32.01 10.65 4.58
N PHE A 139 31.86 9.39 4.97
CA PHE A 139 32.68 8.30 4.43
C PHE A 139 32.60 8.23 2.90
N ARG A 140 31.39 8.34 2.32
CA ARG A 140 31.19 8.40 0.87
C ARG A 140 31.84 9.63 0.24
N PHE A 141 31.74 10.80 0.87
CA PHE A 141 32.40 12.01 0.39
C PHE A 141 33.93 11.91 0.41
N LYS A 142 34.52 11.26 1.42
CA LYS A 142 35.97 11.14 1.61
C LYS A 142 36.59 9.91 0.96
N LYS A 143 35.83 9.13 0.19
CA LYS A 143 36.35 7.95 -0.51
C LYS A 143 37.51 8.33 -1.42
N GLU A 144 38.58 7.54 -1.38
CA GLU A 144 39.83 7.82 -2.09
C GLU A 144 39.65 7.90 -3.61
N ASP A 145 40.33 8.85 -4.25
CA ASP A 145 40.25 9.10 -5.69
C ASP A 145 40.63 7.86 -6.53
N LEU A 146 41.53 7.01 -6.04
CA LEU A 146 41.87 5.73 -6.68
C LEU A 146 40.69 4.77 -6.83
N LYS A 147 39.63 4.95 -6.03
CA LYS A 147 38.43 4.10 -6.06
C LYS A 147 37.26 4.77 -6.79
N THR A 148 37.23 6.10 -6.87
CA THR A 148 36.11 6.85 -7.48
C THR A 148 36.48 7.47 -8.82
N HIS A 149 37.77 7.59 -9.12
CA HIS A 149 38.35 8.16 -10.33
C HIS A 149 37.87 9.58 -10.63
N LEU A 150 37.53 10.37 -9.59
CA LEU A 150 36.95 11.70 -9.75
C LEU A 150 37.85 12.62 -10.56
N SER A 151 39.16 12.66 -10.29
CA SER A 151 40.10 13.52 -11.01
C SER A 151 40.17 13.16 -12.50
N GLU A 152 40.21 11.87 -12.80
CA GLU A 152 40.25 11.34 -14.17
C GLU A 152 38.95 11.69 -14.92
N VAL A 153 37.82 11.35 -14.32
CA VAL A 153 36.47 11.53 -14.87
C VAL A 153 36.18 13.01 -15.13
N SER A 154 36.56 13.89 -14.19
CA SER A 154 36.37 15.34 -14.34
C SER A 154 37.18 15.92 -15.51
N GLY A 155 38.36 15.36 -15.78
CA GLY A 155 39.20 15.75 -16.92
C GLY A 155 38.71 15.21 -18.26
N LYS A 156 38.04 14.05 -18.27
CA LYS A 156 37.54 13.37 -19.47
C LYS A 156 36.10 13.72 -19.86
N MET A 157 35.39 14.47 -19.01
CA MET A 157 34.02 14.89 -19.26
C MET A 157 33.89 15.63 -20.61
N GLU A 158 33.03 15.13 -21.49
CA GLU A 158 32.80 15.71 -22.81
C GLU A 158 32.24 17.15 -22.70
N SER A 159 32.63 18.04 -23.64
CA SER A 159 32.33 19.48 -23.56
C SER A 159 30.84 19.78 -23.40
N GLN A 160 29.99 19.07 -24.14
CA GLN A 160 28.53 19.24 -24.07
C GLN A 160 27.95 18.98 -22.67
N VAL A 161 28.46 17.97 -21.94
CA VAL A 161 28.02 17.68 -20.56
C VAL A 161 28.56 18.74 -19.61
N LYS A 162 29.84 19.10 -19.77
CA LYS A 162 30.53 20.09 -18.93
C LYS A 162 29.91 21.48 -19.04
N GLU A 163 29.59 21.92 -20.25
CA GLU A 163 28.94 23.21 -20.52
C GLU A 163 27.55 23.27 -19.87
N LYS A 164 26.73 22.22 -20.04
CA LYS A 164 25.42 22.14 -19.40
C LYS A 164 25.52 22.15 -17.88
N LEU A 165 26.38 21.30 -17.32
CA LEU A 165 26.59 21.25 -15.87
C LEU A 165 27.03 22.61 -15.31
N ASN A 166 28.04 23.23 -15.92
CA ASN A 166 28.53 24.56 -15.50
C ASN A 166 27.43 25.62 -15.62
N SER A 167 26.65 25.63 -16.71
CA SER A 167 25.57 26.60 -16.88
C SER A 167 24.51 26.51 -15.78
N HIS A 168 24.13 25.29 -15.37
CA HIS A 168 23.17 25.10 -14.28
C HIS A 168 23.78 25.48 -12.92
N LEU A 169 25.03 25.11 -12.65
CA LEU A 169 25.70 25.46 -11.39
C LEU A 169 25.94 26.97 -11.26
N GLN A 170 26.29 27.67 -12.35
CA GLN A 170 26.48 29.13 -12.36
C GLN A 170 25.16 29.89 -12.25
N SER A 171 24.05 29.32 -12.71
CA SER A 171 22.73 29.97 -12.65
C SER A 171 22.20 30.14 -11.21
N GLU A 172 22.69 29.32 -10.28
CA GLU A 172 22.23 29.23 -8.89
C GLU A 172 20.73 28.91 -8.70
N VAL A 173 19.97 28.69 -9.78
CA VAL A 173 18.51 28.43 -9.72
C VAL A 173 18.21 27.17 -8.91
N TYR A 174 19.06 26.14 -8.98
CA TYR A 174 18.92 24.94 -8.16
C TYR A 174 18.98 25.22 -6.65
N LYS A 175 19.73 26.25 -6.20
CA LYS A 175 19.76 26.67 -4.80
C LYS A 175 18.44 27.30 -4.39
N GLN A 176 17.89 28.16 -5.26
CA GLN A 176 16.61 28.82 -5.04
C GLN A 176 15.46 27.82 -5.00
N GLU A 177 15.41 26.87 -5.93
CA GLU A 177 14.41 25.80 -5.97
C GLU A 177 14.35 25.00 -4.67
N PHE A 178 15.51 24.53 -4.20
CA PHE A 178 15.56 23.75 -2.97
C PHE A 178 15.35 24.61 -1.73
N GLY A 179 15.87 25.84 -1.72
CA GLY A 179 15.66 26.83 -0.65
C GLY A 179 14.17 27.13 -0.45
N GLN A 180 13.42 27.34 -1.54
CA GLN A 180 11.96 27.51 -1.51
C GLN A 180 11.25 26.29 -0.94
N LEU A 181 11.71 25.08 -1.26
CA LEU A 181 11.15 23.86 -0.69
C LEU A 181 11.41 23.76 0.82
N VAL A 182 12.63 24.10 1.27
CA VAL A 182 12.98 24.15 2.70
C VAL A 182 12.14 25.21 3.42
N GLU A 183 12.03 26.41 2.86
CA GLU A 183 11.20 27.49 3.38
C GLU A 183 9.73 27.10 3.44
N ALA A 184 9.20 26.43 2.41
CA ALA A 184 7.83 25.94 2.39
C ALA A 184 7.59 24.97 3.54
N VAL A 185 8.48 23.98 3.76
CA VAL A 185 8.37 23.05 4.89
C VAL A 185 8.44 23.79 6.24
N GLN A 186 9.39 24.70 6.40
CA GLN A 186 9.55 25.47 7.64
C GLN A 186 8.36 26.40 7.92
N SER A 187 7.72 26.94 6.87
CA SER A 187 6.56 27.82 6.98
C SER A 187 5.32 27.13 7.56
N LEU A 188 5.26 25.79 7.50
CA LEU A 188 4.20 24.98 8.11
C LEU A 188 4.26 25.01 9.65
N LYS A 189 5.38 25.47 10.25
CA LYS A 189 5.61 25.54 11.70
C LYS A 189 5.40 24.21 12.42
N GLU A 190 5.72 23.11 11.74
CA GLU A 190 5.64 21.77 12.28
C GLU A 190 6.87 21.45 13.14
N SER A 191 6.84 20.32 13.84
CA SER A 191 7.99 19.86 14.62
C SER A 191 9.21 19.62 13.71
N SER A 192 10.40 19.58 14.31
CA SER A 192 11.61 19.21 13.59
C SER A 192 11.56 17.75 13.10
N CYS A 193 10.84 16.86 13.79
CA CYS A 193 10.65 15.48 13.33
C CYS A 193 9.90 15.45 11.99
N VAL A 194 8.73 16.09 11.94
CA VAL A 194 7.88 16.17 10.74
C VAL A 194 8.57 16.91 9.60
N SER A 195 9.21 18.05 9.89
CA SER A 195 9.97 18.82 8.89
C SER A 195 11.08 17.98 8.25
N ASN A 196 11.84 17.24 9.05
CA ASN A 196 12.91 16.38 8.55
C ASN A 196 12.38 15.20 7.73
N ILE A 197 11.20 14.67 8.07
CA ILE A 197 10.52 13.62 7.28
C ILE A 197 10.12 14.18 5.92
N HIS A 198 9.46 15.34 5.85
CA HIS A 198 9.05 15.96 4.58
C HIS A 198 10.26 16.28 3.67
N LEU A 199 11.36 16.76 4.25
CA LEU A 199 12.62 16.97 3.51
C LEU A 199 13.25 15.67 3.04
N GLY A 200 13.22 14.62 3.86
CA GLY A 200 13.63 13.27 3.48
C GLY A 200 12.76 12.69 2.36
N LEU A 201 11.46 12.99 2.34
CA LEU A 201 10.55 12.60 1.26
C LEU A 201 10.82 13.38 -0.03
N ALA A 202 11.18 14.67 0.05
CA ALA A 202 11.61 15.45 -1.12
C ALA A 202 12.91 14.91 -1.73
N LEU A 203 13.88 14.55 -0.89
CA LEU A 203 15.10 13.84 -1.30
C LEU A 203 14.75 12.51 -2.00
N ARG A 204 13.86 11.73 -1.39
CA ARG A 204 13.42 10.45 -1.94
C ARG A 204 12.64 10.60 -3.24
N PHE A 205 11.90 11.69 -3.42
CA PHE A 205 11.25 12.04 -4.67
C PHE A 205 12.28 12.32 -5.78
N LEU A 206 13.33 13.09 -5.48
CA LEU A 206 14.43 13.34 -6.41
C LEU A 206 15.13 12.03 -6.81
N PHE A 207 15.34 11.14 -5.83
CA PHE A 207 15.87 9.80 -6.06
C PHE A 207 14.95 8.92 -6.92
N SER A 208 13.63 8.96 -6.67
CA SER A 208 12.61 8.28 -7.47
C SER A 208 12.65 8.73 -8.94
N ALA A 209 12.71 10.05 -9.16
CA ALA A 209 12.82 10.64 -10.48
C ALA A 209 14.10 10.19 -11.21
N LEU A 210 15.24 10.14 -10.51
CA LEU A 210 16.50 9.67 -11.07
C LEU A 210 16.43 8.20 -11.49
N ILE A 211 15.95 7.31 -10.61
CA ILE A 211 15.88 5.87 -10.92
C ILE A 211 14.95 5.61 -12.10
N ASP A 212 13.78 6.27 -12.14
CA ASP A 212 12.86 6.06 -13.25
C ASP A 212 13.42 6.62 -14.56
N ALA A 213 14.06 7.80 -14.52
CA ALA A 213 14.70 8.39 -15.69
C ALA A 213 15.80 7.49 -16.27
N ASP A 214 16.68 6.95 -15.41
CA ASP A 214 17.73 6.02 -15.84
C ASP A 214 17.15 4.74 -16.45
N ARG A 215 16.14 4.13 -15.81
CA ARG A 215 15.51 2.89 -16.30
C ARG A 215 14.68 3.07 -17.57
N LEU A 216 13.96 4.18 -17.71
CA LEU A 216 13.23 4.49 -18.95
C LEU A 216 14.20 4.69 -20.11
N ASN A 217 15.26 5.47 -19.87
CA ASN A 217 16.28 5.71 -20.89
C ASN A 217 17.02 4.41 -21.26
N ALA A 218 17.36 3.58 -20.28
CA ALA A 218 17.92 2.26 -20.48
C ALA A 218 17.06 1.35 -21.37
N ALA A 219 15.74 1.42 -21.19
CA ALA A 219 14.77 0.66 -21.96
C ALA A 219 14.46 1.28 -23.33
N GLY A 220 15.08 2.42 -23.69
CA GLY A 220 14.76 3.16 -24.91
C GLY A 220 13.34 3.74 -24.91
N ARG A 221 12.73 3.88 -23.74
CA ARG A 221 11.36 4.38 -23.57
C ARG A 221 11.38 5.87 -23.23
N LYS A 222 10.29 6.55 -23.62
CA LYS A 222 10.00 7.93 -23.21
C LYS A 222 8.83 7.92 -22.24
N PRO A 223 8.73 8.92 -21.35
CA PRO A 223 7.55 9.09 -20.50
C PRO A 223 6.27 9.20 -21.35
N LEU A 224 5.19 8.58 -20.89
CA LEU A 224 3.87 8.66 -21.50
C LEU A 224 3.34 10.10 -21.46
N LEU A 225 2.58 10.44 -22.50
CA LEU A 225 1.93 11.73 -22.62
C LEU A 225 0.84 11.89 -21.56
N LYS A 226 0.61 13.14 -21.14
CA LYS A 226 -0.43 13.49 -20.17
C LYS A 226 -1.82 13.12 -20.70
N GLN A 227 -2.62 12.49 -19.85
CA GLN A 227 -3.98 12.11 -20.17
C GLN A 227 -4.91 13.33 -20.20
N ILE A 228 -5.89 13.30 -21.12
CA ILE A 228 -7.04 14.21 -21.12
C ILE A 228 -8.25 13.42 -20.63
N TRP A 229 -8.93 13.92 -19.60
CA TRP A 229 -10.00 13.22 -18.88
C TRP A 229 -11.39 13.28 -19.53
N ASN A 230 -11.55 13.97 -20.66
CA ASN A 230 -12.86 14.26 -21.28
C ASN A 230 -13.69 12.99 -21.55
N ALA A 231 -13.07 11.96 -22.12
CA ALA A 231 -13.75 10.71 -22.45
C ALA A 231 -14.20 9.96 -21.19
N GLN A 232 -13.34 9.91 -20.17
CA GLN A 232 -13.64 9.22 -18.91
C GLN A 232 -14.73 9.93 -18.11
N VAL A 233 -14.70 11.27 -18.07
CA VAL A 233 -15.77 12.09 -17.48
C VAL A 233 -17.09 11.82 -18.18
N LYS A 234 -17.11 11.85 -19.52
CA LYS A 234 -18.33 11.59 -20.29
C LYS A 234 -18.89 10.20 -20.00
N ASN A 235 -18.05 9.15 -20.09
CA ASN A 235 -18.49 7.77 -19.85
C ASN A 235 -19.09 7.58 -18.45
N LEU A 236 -18.46 8.19 -17.43
CA LEU A 236 -18.99 8.17 -16.06
C LEU A 236 -20.36 8.85 -15.98
N GLU A 237 -20.53 10.05 -16.53
CA GLU A 237 -21.81 10.77 -16.48
C GLU A 237 -22.91 10.02 -17.23
N ASP A 238 -22.60 9.48 -18.42
CA ASP A 238 -23.53 8.64 -19.18
C ASP A 238 -23.97 7.40 -18.38
N TYR A 239 -23.04 6.77 -17.65
CA TYR A 239 -23.35 5.65 -16.75
C TYR A 239 -24.24 6.09 -15.58
N LEU A 240 -23.94 7.23 -14.95
CA LEU A 240 -24.71 7.74 -13.81
C LEU A 240 -26.17 8.07 -14.18
N LEU A 241 -26.43 8.48 -15.42
CA LEU A 241 -27.80 8.72 -15.93
C LEU A 241 -28.66 7.46 -16.01
N THR A 242 -28.06 6.26 -15.97
CA THR A 242 -28.81 4.99 -15.99
C THR A 242 -29.46 4.65 -14.64
N PHE A 243 -29.02 5.27 -13.55
CA PHE A 243 -29.58 5.01 -12.22
C PHE A 243 -30.96 5.68 -12.05
N LYS A 244 -31.89 4.92 -11.45
CA LYS A 244 -33.20 5.44 -11.07
C LYS A 244 -33.18 6.03 -9.65
N THR A 245 -33.93 7.10 -9.45
CA THR A 245 -34.04 7.85 -8.18
C THR A 245 -35.39 7.59 -7.51
N ASP A 246 -35.73 6.32 -7.39
CA ASP A 246 -37.03 5.80 -6.99
C ASP A 246 -37.12 5.39 -5.51
N THR A 247 -35.97 5.22 -4.84
CA THR A 247 -35.92 4.82 -3.43
C THR A 247 -35.23 5.88 -2.55
N PRO A 248 -35.55 5.97 -1.24
CA PRO A 248 -34.85 6.86 -0.31
C PRO A 248 -33.32 6.68 -0.31
N LEU A 249 -32.84 5.44 -0.46
CA LEU A 249 -31.41 5.15 -0.56
C LEU A 249 -30.80 5.71 -1.86
N ASN A 250 -31.49 5.58 -2.99
CA ASN A 250 -31.01 6.11 -4.27
C ASN A 250 -30.98 7.65 -4.27
N LEU A 251 -31.95 8.30 -3.63
CA LEU A 251 -31.93 9.76 -3.42
C LEU A 251 -30.71 10.20 -2.59
N ILE A 252 -30.41 9.49 -1.50
CA ILE A 252 -29.22 9.75 -0.69
C ILE A 252 -27.94 9.60 -1.53
N ARG A 253 -27.82 8.52 -2.30
CA ARG A 253 -26.65 8.28 -3.18
C ARG A 253 -26.48 9.37 -4.21
N GLN A 254 -27.58 9.83 -4.81
CA GLN A 254 -27.56 10.93 -5.77
C GLN A 254 -27.11 12.23 -5.10
N GLN A 255 -27.64 12.58 -3.93
CA GLN A 255 -27.24 13.79 -3.20
C GLN A 255 -25.74 13.82 -2.87
N VAL A 256 -25.19 12.68 -2.42
CA VAL A 256 -23.75 12.53 -2.17
C VAL A 256 -22.95 12.73 -3.47
N SER A 257 -23.36 12.04 -4.54
CA SER A 257 -22.71 12.13 -5.86
C SER A 257 -22.74 13.55 -6.45
N ASP A 258 -23.86 14.26 -6.35
CA ASP A 258 -24.02 15.62 -6.87
C ASP A 258 -23.23 16.63 -6.04
N THR A 259 -23.11 16.41 -4.72
CA THR A 259 -22.24 17.23 -3.86
C THR A 259 -20.77 17.04 -4.26
N CYS A 260 -20.34 15.80 -4.48
CA CYS A 260 -19.00 15.49 -4.99
C CYS A 260 -18.72 16.18 -6.35
N LEU A 261 -19.66 16.14 -7.30
CA LEU A 261 -19.52 16.86 -8.56
C LEU A 261 -19.40 18.37 -8.35
N LYS A 262 -20.33 18.97 -7.60
CA LYS A 262 -20.38 20.42 -7.36
C LYS A 262 -19.09 20.95 -6.74
N ARG A 263 -18.45 20.16 -5.88
CA ARG A 263 -17.24 20.52 -5.15
C ARG A 263 -15.93 20.14 -5.85
N SER A 264 -16.00 19.36 -6.93
CA SER A 264 -14.83 19.01 -7.75
C SER A 264 -14.03 20.21 -8.30
N PRO A 265 -14.58 21.42 -8.53
CA PRO A 265 -13.78 22.56 -8.99
C PRO A 265 -12.96 23.27 -7.89
N GLU A 266 -13.13 22.92 -6.62
CA GLU A 266 -12.36 23.49 -5.51
C GLU A 266 -10.85 23.18 -5.65
N LYS A 267 -9.99 23.92 -4.93
CA LYS A 267 -8.53 23.82 -5.07
C LYS A 267 -8.01 22.43 -4.70
N PRO A 268 -6.90 21.95 -5.30
CA PRO A 268 -6.23 20.74 -4.84
C PRO A 268 -5.88 20.79 -3.35
N GLY A 269 -5.93 19.64 -2.69
CA GLY A 269 -5.70 19.54 -1.25
C GLY A 269 -6.27 18.28 -0.62
N LEU A 270 -6.51 18.32 0.69
CA LEU A 270 -7.02 17.19 1.44
C LEU A 270 -8.54 17.28 1.66
N TYR A 271 -9.25 16.23 1.27
CA TYR A 271 -10.69 16.08 1.42
C TYR A 271 -11.03 14.78 2.15
N LYS A 272 -12.24 14.74 2.69
CA LYS A 272 -12.82 13.53 3.26
C LYS A 272 -14.23 13.30 2.72
N LEU A 273 -14.60 12.03 2.62
CA LEU A 273 -15.94 11.59 2.23
C LEU A 273 -16.46 10.62 3.30
N SER A 274 -17.09 11.18 4.32
CA SER A 274 -17.63 10.44 5.47
C SER A 274 -19.04 9.94 5.15
N VAL A 275 -19.12 8.78 4.49
CA VAL A 275 -20.38 8.20 4.00
C VAL A 275 -20.52 6.76 4.53
N PRO A 276 -21.64 6.43 5.21
CA PRO A 276 -21.88 5.08 5.71
C PRO A 276 -21.87 4.01 4.61
N THR A 277 -21.69 2.76 5.01
CA THR A 277 -21.73 1.61 4.10
C THR A 277 -23.05 1.54 3.33
N GLY A 278 -22.95 1.49 2.00
CA GLY A 278 -24.09 1.49 1.08
C GLY A 278 -24.47 2.88 0.55
N GLY A 279 -23.88 3.97 1.02
CA GLY A 279 -24.18 5.35 0.58
C GLY A 279 -23.54 5.79 -0.75
N GLY A 280 -22.94 4.89 -1.52
CA GLY A 280 -22.42 5.20 -2.86
C GLY A 280 -21.03 5.83 -2.90
N LYS A 281 -20.14 5.49 -1.94
CA LYS A 281 -18.76 6.00 -1.84
C LYS A 281 -17.97 5.86 -3.14
N THR A 282 -17.89 4.66 -3.71
CA THR A 282 -17.04 4.33 -4.86
C THR A 282 -17.31 5.22 -6.08
N LEU A 283 -18.58 5.35 -6.50
CA LEU A 283 -18.92 6.15 -7.68
C LEU A 283 -18.84 7.66 -7.40
N SER A 284 -19.17 8.09 -6.18
CA SER A 284 -19.12 9.51 -5.81
C SER A 284 -17.68 10.01 -5.70
N SER A 285 -16.78 9.20 -5.12
CA SER A 285 -15.35 9.52 -5.03
C SER A 285 -14.69 9.52 -6.41
N LEU A 286 -15.05 8.57 -7.29
CA LEU A 286 -14.59 8.54 -8.67
C LEU A 286 -15.09 9.77 -9.47
N ARG A 287 -16.35 10.17 -9.28
CA ARG A 287 -16.92 11.37 -9.90
C ARG A 287 -16.19 12.63 -9.48
N PHE A 288 -15.94 12.80 -8.19
CA PHE A 288 -15.11 13.89 -7.70
C PHE A 288 -13.73 13.85 -8.37
N ALA A 289 -13.04 12.71 -8.34
CA ALA A 289 -11.68 12.59 -8.84
C ALA A 289 -11.54 12.88 -10.34
N LEU A 290 -12.44 12.35 -11.18
CA LEU A 290 -12.37 12.58 -12.63
C LEU A 290 -12.62 14.04 -13.01
N HIS A 291 -13.64 14.68 -12.42
CA HIS A 291 -13.92 16.10 -12.67
C HIS A 291 -12.84 17.00 -12.09
N HIS A 292 -12.32 16.68 -10.90
CA HIS A 292 -11.25 17.44 -10.25
C HIS A 292 -9.94 17.33 -11.04
N ALA A 293 -9.58 16.12 -11.49
CA ALA A 293 -8.41 15.89 -12.34
C ALA A 293 -8.55 16.60 -13.69
N HIS A 294 -9.74 16.56 -14.30
CA HIS A 294 -10.04 17.31 -15.51
C HIS A 294 -9.87 18.82 -15.31
N LYS A 295 -10.45 19.37 -14.24
CA LYS A 295 -10.44 20.81 -13.97
C LYS A 295 -9.04 21.37 -13.72
N HIS A 296 -8.23 20.64 -12.97
CA HIS A 296 -6.89 21.10 -12.54
C HIS A 296 -5.75 20.51 -13.37
N SER A 297 -6.06 19.80 -14.46
CA SER A 297 -5.06 19.13 -15.31
C SER A 297 -4.13 18.20 -14.53
N LEU A 298 -4.68 17.49 -13.55
CA LEU A 298 -3.95 16.46 -12.80
C LEU A 298 -3.69 15.26 -13.71
N GLU A 299 -2.54 14.63 -13.53
CA GLU A 299 -1.99 13.65 -14.46
C GLU A 299 -2.59 12.26 -14.26
N ARG A 300 -2.99 11.90 -13.03
CA ARG A 300 -3.38 10.54 -12.65
C ARG A 300 -4.45 10.49 -11.56
N ILE A 301 -5.12 9.35 -11.47
CA ILE A 301 -6.02 8.98 -10.38
C ILE A 301 -5.55 7.66 -9.77
N PHE A 302 -5.33 7.64 -8.46
CA PHE A 302 -5.03 6.44 -7.68
C PHE A 302 -6.26 6.06 -6.86
N TYR A 303 -6.71 4.82 -6.97
CA TYR A 303 -7.71 4.24 -6.06
C TYR A 303 -7.02 3.22 -5.17
N ILE A 304 -7.06 3.45 -3.87
CA ILE A 304 -6.33 2.68 -2.88
C ILE A 304 -7.33 2.01 -1.96
N ALA A 305 -7.28 0.69 -1.86
CA ALA A 305 -8.10 -0.08 -0.93
C ALA A 305 -7.22 -0.89 0.05
N PRO A 306 -7.68 -1.16 1.28
CA PRO A 306 -6.90 -1.91 2.26
C PRO A 306 -6.81 -3.40 1.93
N TYR A 307 -7.83 -3.96 1.28
CA TYR A 307 -7.92 -5.38 0.96
C TYR A 307 -8.04 -5.60 -0.55
N THR A 308 -7.35 -6.63 -1.06
CA THR A 308 -7.36 -6.98 -2.48
C THR A 308 -8.77 -7.33 -2.96
N THR A 309 -9.58 -7.99 -2.14
CA THR A 309 -10.97 -8.34 -2.49
C THR A 309 -11.85 -7.11 -2.74
N ILE A 310 -11.68 -6.04 -1.96
CA ILE A 310 -12.36 -4.75 -2.20
C ILE A 310 -11.86 -4.15 -3.51
N LEU A 311 -10.55 -4.20 -3.73
CA LEU A 311 -9.93 -3.62 -4.91
C LEU A 311 -10.43 -4.30 -6.19
N ASP A 312 -10.42 -5.63 -6.25
CA ASP A 312 -10.88 -6.41 -7.42
C ASP A 312 -12.35 -6.09 -7.77
N GLN A 313 -13.20 -6.00 -6.73
CA GLN A 313 -14.60 -5.64 -6.90
C GLN A 313 -14.75 -4.22 -7.45
N ASN A 314 -14.08 -3.25 -6.83
CA ASN A 314 -14.14 -1.86 -7.26
C ASN A 314 -13.51 -1.68 -8.65
N ALA A 315 -12.47 -2.44 -9.00
CA ALA A 315 -11.84 -2.41 -10.31
C ALA A 315 -12.82 -2.82 -11.42
N THR A 316 -13.57 -3.90 -11.19
CA THR A 316 -14.62 -4.35 -12.12
C THR A 316 -15.66 -3.24 -12.35
N VAL A 317 -16.11 -2.61 -11.27
CA VAL A 317 -17.08 -1.49 -11.34
C VAL A 317 -16.50 -0.30 -12.09
N ILE A 318 -15.27 0.12 -11.78
CA ILE A 318 -14.61 1.26 -12.43
C ILE A 318 -14.43 0.99 -13.93
N ARG A 319 -14.01 -0.22 -14.32
CA ARG A 319 -13.90 -0.61 -15.74
C ARG A 319 -15.23 -0.54 -16.47
N GLN A 320 -16.28 -1.08 -15.87
CA GLN A 320 -17.63 -1.03 -16.43
C GLN A 320 -18.12 0.41 -16.63
N VAL A 321 -17.99 1.24 -15.59
CA VAL A 321 -18.43 2.64 -15.58
C VAL A 321 -17.70 3.47 -16.63
N LEU A 322 -16.40 3.23 -16.82
CA LEU A 322 -15.60 3.97 -17.80
C LEU A 322 -15.62 3.35 -19.20
N ASN A 323 -16.38 2.26 -19.40
CA ASN A 323 -16.43 1.50 -20.64
C ASN A 323 -15.03 1.06 -21.15
N VAL A 324 -14.25 0.48 -20.24
CA VAL A 324 -12.86 0.09 -20.46
C VAL A 324 -12.73 -1.42 -20.39
N GLN A 325 -12.20 -2.03 -21.46
CA GLN A 325 -11.91 -3.46 -21.47
C GLN A 325 -10.77 -3.82 -20.51
N ALA A 326 -10.71 -5.09 -20.08
CA ALA A 326 -9.73 -5.55 -19.08
C ALA A 326 -8.26 -5.30 -19.50
N GLU A 327 -7.93 -5.48 -20.78
CA GLU A 327 -6.55 -5.36 -21.28
C GLU A 327 -6.09 -3.91 -21.56
N ASN A 328 -6.97 -2.93 -21.39
CA ASN A 328 -6.68 -1.56 -21.76
C ASN A 328 -5.72 -0.89 -20.74
N PRO A 329 -4.60 -0.27 -21.18
CA PRO A 329 -3.59 0.32 -20.30
C PRO A 329 -4.05 1.59 -19.57
N LEU A 330 -5.28 2.08 -19.82
CA LEU A 330 -5.87 3.19 -19.10
C LEU A 330 -6.02 2.91 -17.59
N ILE A 331 -6.34 1.66 -17.24
CA ILE A 331 -6.55 1.22 -15.86
C ILE A 331 -5.57 0.08 -15.55
N LEU A 332 -4.67 0.34 -14.60
CA LEU A 332 -3.73 -0.62 -14.05
C LEU A 332 -4.23 -1.13 -12.71
N GLU A 333 -4.35 -2.44 -12.56
CA GLU A 333 -4.58 -3.12 -11.27
C GLU A 333 -3.26 -3.66 -10.75
N HIS A 334 -2.85 -3.23 -9.56
CA HIS A 334 -1.55 -3.57 -9.00
C HIS A 334 -1.62 -3.76 -7.48
N HIS A 335 -1.89 -4.99 -7.06
CA HIS A 335 -2.15 -5.35 -5.66
C HIS A 335 -1.23 -6.42 -5.08
N SER A 336 -0.34 -6.99 -5.87
CA SER A 336 0.66 -7.96 -5.45
C SER A 336 2.07 -7.53 -5.87
N ASN A 337 3.09 -7.89 -5.07
CA ASN A 337 4.50 -7.68 -5.44
C ASN A 337 4.97 -8.58 -6.59
N ILE A 338 4.15 -9.55 -6.97
CA ILE A 338 4.37 -10.47 -8.09
C ILE A 338 3.25 -10.18 -9.07
N LEU A 339 3.54 -9.28 -10.01
CA LEU A 339 2.73 -8.90 -11.16
C LEU A 339 1.78 -10.04 -11.56
N GLU A 340 0.47 -9.84 -11.41
CA GLU A 340 -0.49 -10.71 -12.09
C GLU A 340 -0.19 -10.59 -13.58
N ASP A 341 0.37 -11.67 -14.16
CA ASP A 341 0.57 -11.74 -15.60
C ASP A 341 -0.82 -11.77 -16.22
N THR A 342 -1.27 -10.62 -16.67
CA THR A 342 -2.33 -10.56 -17.67
C THR A 342 -1.84 -11.12 -19.01
N GLY A 343 -0.58 -11.56 -19.12
CA GLY A 343 0.07 -11.93 -20.37
C GLY A 343 0.46 -10.71 -21.20
N ASN A 344 0.37 -9.50 -20.63
CA ASN A 344 0.58 -8.24 -21.32
C ASN A 344 1.85 -7.53 -20.80
N PRO A 345 2.96 -7.56 -21.55
CA PRO A 345 4.23 -6.90 -21.19
C PRO A 345 4.09 -5.40 -20.91
N VAL A 346 3.06 -4.75 -21.46
CA VAL A 346 2.78 -3.33 -21.23
C VAL A 346 2.34 -3.10 -19.79
N ASN A 347 1.50 -3.96 -19.21
CA ASN A 347 1.02 -3.82 -17.84
C ASN A 347 2.13 -4.04 -16.82
N GLU A 348 3.02 -5.01 -17.05
CA GLU A 348 4.20 -5.22 -16.21
C GLU A 348 5.07 -3.96 -16.16
N GLN A 349 5.32 -3.36 -17.31
CA GLN A 349 6.07 -2.11 -17.42
C GLN A 349 5.39 -0.93 -16.73
N LEU A 350 4.06 -0.80 -16.83
CA LEU A 350 3.29 0.26 -16.18
C LEU A 350 3.27 0.11 -14.65
N ALA A 351 3.30 -1.13 -14.14
CA ALA A 351 3.34 -1.43 -12.71
C ALA A 351 4.69 -1.11 -12.04
N GLU A 352 5.77 -1.11 -12.80
CA GLU A 352 7.10 -0.77 -12.26
C GLU A 352 7.21 0.71 -11.85
N ASN A 353 6.49 1.61 -12.53
CA ASN A 353 6.57 3.05 -12.30
C ASN A 353 5.22 3.74 -12.05
N TRP A 354 4.09 3.03 -12.11
CA TRP A 354 2.73 3.61 -12.00
C TRP A 354 2.44 4.70 -13.01
N GLU A 355 2.79 4.43 -14.27
CA GLU A 355 2.65 5.41 -15.34
C GLU A 355 1.23 5.52 -15.90
N ALA A 356 0.39 4.48 -15.69
CA ALA A 356 -1.00 4.43 -16.15
C ALA A 356 -1.85 5.61 -15.61
N PRO A 357 -2.84 6.12 -16.37
CA PRO A 357 -3.68 7.21 -15.91
C PRO A 357 -4.50 6.89 -14.66
N ILE A 358 -5.09 5.69 -14.59
CA ILE A 358 -5.82 5.22 -13.41
C ILE A 358 -5.08 4.01 -12.84
N VAL A 359 -4.69 4.08 -11.57
CA VAL A 359 -4.00 3.00 -10.86
C VAL A 359 -4.82 2.55 -9.68
N LEU A 360 -5.21 1.27 -9.66
CA LEU A 360 -5.92 0.62 -8.58
C LEU A 360 -4.89 -0.21 -7.80
N THR A 361 -4.65 0.12 -6.53
CA THR A 361 -3.57 -0.47 -5.73
C THR A 361 -3.99 -0.62 -4.27
N THR A 362 -3.11 -1.20 -3.44
CA THR A 362 -3.36 -1.36 -2.00
C THR A 362 -2.65 -0.31 -1.15
N SER A 363 -3.14 -0.10 0.08
CA SER A 363 -2.47 0.77 1.07
C SER A 363 -1.04 0.30 1.37
N VAL A 364 -0.79 -1.01 1.27
CA VAL A 364 0.54 -1.62 1.41
C VAL A 364 1.49 -1.07 0.34
N GLN A 365 1.12 -1.20 -0.92
CA GLN A 365 1.94 -0.73 -2.05
C GLN A 365 2.15 0.79 -2.01
N PHE A 366 1.12 1.54 -1.58
CA PHE A 366 1.24 2.98 -1.38
C PHE A 366 2.32 3.30 -0.34
N LEU A 367 2.24 2.74 0.87
CA LEU A 367 3.22 3.05 1.92
C LEU A 367 4.63 2.50 1.59
N GLU A 368 4.73 1.33 0.95
CA GLU A 368 6.02 0.79 0.47
C GLU A 368 6.71 1.74 -0.53
N THR A 369 5.94 2.49 -1.33
CA THR A 369 6.49 3.49 -2.26
C THR A 369 7.23 4.61 -1.51
N PHE A 370 6.73 5.00 -0.33
CA PHE A 370 7.34 6.03 0.52
C PHE A 370 8.44 5.50 1.44
N TYR A 371 8.34 4.26 1.91
CA TYR A 371 9.12 3.79 3.06
C TYR A 371 9.80 2.42 2.86
N SER A 372 9.74 1.77 1.70
CA SER A 372 10.52 0.53 1.47
C SER A 372 11.95 0.83 1.01
N ASN A 373 12.96 0.05 1.40
CA ASN A 373 14.30 0.22 0.80
C ASN A 373 14.41 -0.31 -0.66
N LYS A 374 13.37 -0.99 -1.17
CA LYS A 374 13.36 -1.54 -2.53
C LYS A 374 13.29 -0.41 -3.57
N THR A 375 14.27 -0.39 -4.49
CA THR A 375 14.34 0.61 -5.57
C THR A 375 13.16 0.52 -6.53
N GLY A 376 12.60 -0.68 -6.74
CA GLY A 376 11.38 -0.89 -7.53
C GLY A 376 10.16 -0.17 -6.96
N CYS A 377 9.95 -0.22 -5.63
CA CYS A 377 8.85 0.52 -5.00
C CYS A 377 9.10 2.02 -5.05
N THR A 378 10.32 2.46 -4.71
CA THR A 378 10.68 3.89 -4.70
C THR A 378 10.52 4.57 -6.07
N ARG A 379 10.74 3.83 -7.17
CA ARG A 379 10.58 4.32 -8.55
C ARG A 379 9.20 4.93 -8.83
N ARG A 380 8.15 4.47 -8.13
CA ARG A 380 6.77 4.90 -8.35
C ARG A 380 6.43 6.26 -7.73
N LEU A 381 7.20 6.70 -6.73
CA LEU A 381 6.87 7.86 -5.90
C LEU A 381 6.63 9.14 -6.71
N HIS A 382 7.48 9.42 -7.72
CA HIS A 382 7.34 10.65 -8.51
C HIS A 382 6.05 10.73 -9.35
N ASN A 383 5.40 9.59 -9.63
CA ASN A 383 4.13 9.54 -10.34
C ASN A 383 2.89 9.77 -9.45
N LEU A 384 3.06 9.81 -8.12
CA LEU A 384 2.02 10.25 -7.19
C LEU A 384 1.84 11.78 -7.16
N ALA A 385 2.80 12.56 -7.66
CA ALA A 385 2.64 14.01 -7.76
C ALA A 385 1.66 14.40 -8.87
N LYS A 386 0.95 15.52 -8.66
CA LYS A 386 -0.10 16.04 -9.54
C LYS A 386 -1.17 15.00 -9.83
N SER A 387 -1.63 14.29 -8.80
CA SER A 387 -2.64 13.23 -8.93
C SER A 387 -3.81 13.41 -7.95
N VAL A 388 -4.92 12.71 -8.21
CA VAL A 388 -5.97 12.50 -7.20
C VAL A 388 -5.77 11.13 -6.59
N VAL A 389 -5.61 11.04 -5.27
CA VAL A 389 -5.40 9.79 -4.53
C VAL A 389 -6.60 9.54 -3.62
N ILE A 390 -7.38 8.52 -3.95
CA ILE A 390 -8.56 8.10 -3.19
C ILE A 390 -8.15 6.94 -2.27
N PHE A 391 -8.32 7.12 -0.96
CA PHE A 391 -8.22 6.02 0.00
C PHE A 391 -9.62 5.55 0.38
N ASP A 392 -9.99 4.35 -0.02
CA ASP A 392 -11.21 3.67 0.41
C ASP A 392 -10.97 2.97 1.76
N GLU A 393 -11.95 3.05 2.64
CA GLU A 393 -11.90 2.50 4.00
C GLU A 393 -10.60 2.83 4.77
N VAL A 394 -10.21 4.11 4.83
CA VAL A 394 -8.97 4.57 5.49
C VAL A 394 -8.85 4.13 6.96
N GLN A 395 -9.97 3.80 7.62
CA GLN A 395 -9.99 3.27 8.98
C GLN A 395 -9.34 1.88 9.14
N ALA A 396 -9.09 1.16 8.04
CA ALA A 396 -8.46 -0.16 8.07
C ALA A 396 -6.91 -0.10 8.06
N LEU A 397 -6.32 1.11 8.15
CA LEU A 397 -4.89 1.26 8.30
C LEU A 397 -4.40 0.65 9.63
N PRO A 398 -3.30 -0.10 9.64
CA PRO A 398 -2.68 -0.55 10.89
C PRO A 398 -2.27 0.62 11.76
N ASP A 399 -2.36 0.44 13.09
CA ASP A 399 -2.10 1.51 14.05
C ASP A 399 -0.65 2.01 13.97
N GLU A 400 0.31 1.11 13.72
CA GLU A 400 1.73 1.43 13.54
C GLU A 400 1.99 2.36 12.34
N MET A 401 1.09 2.38 11.37
CA MET A 401 1.26 3.17 10.13
C MET A 401 0.75 4.60 10.24
N ILE A 402 0.04 4.97 11.32
CA ILE A 402 -0.73 6.22 11.36
C ILE A 402 0.14 7.47 11.12
N TYR A 403 1.27 7.63 11.84
CA TYR A 403 2.12 8.80 11.64
C TYR A 403 2.81 8.78 10.27
N LEU A 404 3.27 7.62 9.81
CA LEU A 404 3.89 7.48 8.48
C LEU A 404 2.89 7.83 7.37
N PHE A 405 1.67 7.31 7.45
CA PHE A 405 0.58 7.63 6.53
C PHE A 405 0.27 9.13 6.51
N ASN A 406 0.11 9.74 7.69
CA ASN A 406 -0.18 11.17 7.79
C ASN A 406 0.91 12.04 7.14
N ASN A 407 2.19 11.75 7.41
CA ASN A 407 3.30 12.47 6.79
C ASN A 407 3.36 12.28 5.26
N ALA A 408 3.06 11.07 4.74
CA ALA A 408 2.98 10.83 3.30
C ALA A 408 1.84 11.62 2.65
N VAL A 409 0.66 11.65 3.27
CA VAL A 409 -0.51 12.42 2.79
C VAL A 409 -0.24 13.93 2.83
N ASN A 410 0.35 14.44 3.92
CA ASN A 410 0.72 15.84 4.04
C ASN A 410 1.75 16.24 2.97
N PHE A 411 2.76 15.40 2.74
CA PHE A 411 3.74 15.62 1.67
C PHE A 411 3.07 15.73 0.30
N LEU A 412 2.17 14.80 -0.05
CA LEU A 412 1.45 14.83 -1.34
C LEU A 412 0.60 16.09 -1.51
N THR A 413 -0.16 16.46 -0.47
CA THR A 413 -1.12 17.57 -0.54
C THR A 413 -0.47 18.95 -0.46
N ARG A 414 0.73 19.06 0.12
CA ARG A 414 1.41 20.35 0.36
C ARG A 414 2.59 20.61 -0.56
N MET A 415 3.24 19.56 -1.07
CA MET A 415 4.50 19.68 -1.82
C MET A 415 4.42 19.07 -3.23
N CYS A 416 3.39 18.28 -3.53
CA CYS A 416 3.27 17.57 -4.81
C CYS A 416 2.09 18.01 -5.68
N ASP A 417 1.37 19.07 -5.31
CA ASP A 417 0.15 19.53 -5.99
C ASP A 417 -0.89 18.41 -6.20
N SER A 418 -0.96 17.46 -5.27
CA SER A 418 -1.89 16.34 -5.34
C SER A 418 -3.10 16.55 -4.44
N THR A 419 -4.22 15.95 -4.83
CA THR A 419 -5.44 15.91 -4.04
C THR A 419 -5.59 14.55 -3.40
N VAL A 420 -5.79 14.49 -2.09
CA VAL A 420 -6.04 13.24 -1.38
C VAL A 420 -7.49 13.25 -0.88
N LEU A 421 -8.23 12.18 -1.17
CA LEU A 421 -9.61 11.97 -0.72
C LEU A 421 -9.68 10.76 0.20
N LEU A 422 -9.96 11.00 1.48
CA LEU A 422 -10.12 9.96 2.49
C LEU A 422 -11.58 9.53 2.59
N CYS A 423 -11.91 8.37 2.02
CA CYS A 423 -13.25 7.79 2.07
C CYS A 423 -13.37 6.85 3.28
N THR A 424 -14.45 6.99 4.05
CA THR A 424 -14.64 6.17 5.25
C THR A 424 -16.10 6.09 5.65
N ALA A 425 -16.49 4.97 6.25
CA ALA A 425 -17.74 4.87 7.00
C ALA A 425 -17.63 5.51 8.39
N THR A 426 -16.45 5.47 9.01
CA THR A 426 -16.21 5.89 10.38
C THR A 426 -14.79 6.43 10.49
N GLN A 427 -14.65 7.75 10.63
CA GLN A 427 -13.34 8.38 10.49
C GLN A 427 -12.46 8.18 11.74
N PRO A 428 -11.27 7.57 11.60
CA PRO A 428 -10.27 7.60 12.66
C PRO A 428 -9.80 9.05 12.87
N PRO A 429 -9.46 9.46 14.09
CA PRO A 429 -9.13 10.84 14.42
C PRO A 429 -7.70 11.19 14.01
N LEU A 430 -7.39 11.05 12.72
CA LEU A 430 -6.06 11.29 12.14
C LEU A 430 -5.60 12.75 12.29
N ASP A 431 -6.55 13.66 12.53
CA ASP A 431 -6.38 15.09 12.81
C ASP A 431 -6.22 15.42 14.29
N LYS A 432 -6.29 14.41 15.18
CA LYS A 432 -6.19 14.56 16.64
C LYS A 432 -5.14 13.65 17.27
N VAL A 433 -4.21 13.16 16.45
CA VAL A 433 -3.03 12.43 16.93
C VAL A 433 -1.93 13.42 17.34
N ASP A 434 -0.76 12.93 17.74
CA ASP A 434 0.33 13.79 18.18
C ASP A 434 0.92 14.63 17.03
N ASP A 435 0.62 15.93 17.03
CA ASP A 435 1.12 16.91 16.03
C ASP A 435 2.65 16.90 15.92
N MET A 436 3.37 16.52 16.98
CA MET A 436 4.84 16.47 16.95
C MET A 436 5.38 15.32 16.10
N LYS A 437 4.56 14.30 15.82
CA LYS A 437 4.92 13.10 15.05
C LYS A 437 4.27 13.04 13.67
N GLY A 438 3.24 13.85 13.43
CA GLY A 438 2.58 14.02 12.13
C GLY A 438 1.07 13.82 12.23
N THR A 439 0.34 14.91 12.40
CA THR A 439 -1.13 14.92 12.32
C THR A 439 -1.58 15.27 10.90
N ILE A 440 -2.80 14.86 10.53
CA ILE A 440 -3.42 15.34 9.29
C ILE A 440 -4.05 16.72 9.53
N TYR A 441 -3.97 17.60 8.54
CA TYR A 441 -4.54 18.94 8.60
C TYR A 441 -5.67 19.09 7.59
N PHE A 442 -6.92 18.96 8.06
CA PHE A 442 -8.09 19.26 7.26
C PHE A 442 -8.39 20.76 7.23
N SER A 443 -8.81 21.26 6.07
CA SER A 443 -9.48 22.57 6.02
C SER A 443 -10.89 22.46 6.62
N ALA A 444 -11.46 23.59 7.02
CA ALA A 444 -12.84 23.64 7.52
C ALA A 444 -13.88 23.12 6.51
N SER A 445 -13.56 23.20 5.20
CA SER A 445 -14.41 22.70 4.13
C SER A 445 -14.08 21.28 3.68
N ALA A 446 -13.14 20.55 4.31
CA ALA A 446 -12.65 19.28 3.77
C ALA A 446 -13.73 18.18 3.56
N GLU A 447 -14.85 18.24 4.29
CA GLU A 447 -15.91 17.22 4.24
C GLU A 447 -16.82 17.35 3.01
N LEU A 448 -16.71 16.42 2.07
CA LEU A 448 -17.53 16.37 0.86
C LEU A 448 -18.95 15.82 1.11
N ALA A 449 -19.16 14.98 2.12
CA ALA A 449 -20.48 14.42 2.36
C ALA A 449 -21.45 15.50 2.91
N PRO A 450 -22.68 15.60 2.37
CA PRO A 450 -23.68 16.54 2.90
C PRO A 450 -24.17 16.06 4.27
N ASN A 451 -24.00 16.89 5.31
CA ASN A 451 -24.40 16.61 6.70
C ASN A 451 -24.10 15.16 7.14
N PRO A 452 -22.82 14.77 7.32
CA PRO A 452 -22.43 13.37 7.54
C PRO A 452 -23.17 12.71 8.71
N ASN A 453 -23.39 13.44 9.81
CA ASN A 453 -24.11 12.94 10.98
C ASN A 453 -25.58 12.59 10.64
N GLU A 454 -26.25 13.45 9.87
CA GLU A 454 -27.64 13.22 9.46
C GLU A 454 -27.74 12.02 8.51
N LEU A 455 -26.78 11.93 7.57
CA LEU A 455 -26.65 10.80 6.66
C LEU A 455 -26.45 9.48 7.41
N TYR A 456 -25.58 9.50 8.43
CA TYR A 456 -25.31 8.37 9.32
C TYR A 456 -26.57 7.90 10.03
N LEU A 457 -27.33 8.83 10.63
CA LEU A 457 -28.58 8.53 11.31
C LEU A 457 -29.64 7.98 10.35
N LYS A 458 -29.81 8.57 9.15
CA LYS A 458 -30.77 8.09 8.15
C LYS A 458 -30.45 6.68 7.68
N LEU A 459 -29.19 6.38 7.38
CA LEU A 459 -28.79 5.06 6.90
C LEU A 459 -28.82 4.00 8.01
N ASN A 460 -28.50 4.37 9.25
CA ASN A 460 -28.49 3.41 10.36
C ASN A 460 -29.87 3.09 10.93
N LYS A 461 -30.89 3.94 10.72
CA LYS A 461 -32.28 3.60 11.09
C LYS A 461 -32.77 2.26 10.54
N ARG A 462 -32.16 1.79 9.44
CA ARG A 462 -32.44 0.48 8.82
C ARG A 462 -32.08 -0.71 9.72
N VAL A 463 -31.28 -0.51 10.77
CA VAL A 463 -30.86 -1.56 11.70
C VAL A 463 -31.18 -1.18 13.14
N LYS A 464 -31.57 -2.18 13.94
CA LYS A 464 -31.57 -2.09 15.40
C LYS A 464 -30.41 -2.92 15.93
N VAL A 465 -29.55 -2.31 16.75
CA VAL A 465 -28.49 -3.03 17.44
C VAL A 465 -28.95 -3.37 18.85
N GLU A 466 -28.94 -4.66 19.20
CA GLU A 466 -29.23 -5.18 20.53
C GLU A 466 -27.94 -5.69 21.18
N ASN A 467 -27.54 -5.06 22.27
CA ASN A 467 -26.47 -5.58 23.11
C ASN A 467 -27.02 -6.69 24.01
N ARG A 468 -26.67 -7.95 23.70
CA ARG A 468 -27.02 -9.11 24.54
C ARG A 468 -25.80 -9.66 25.29
N CYS A 469 -24.69 -8.91 25.36
CA CYS A 469 -23.52 -9.35 26.13
C CYS A 469 -23.84 -9.54 27.62
N LYS A 470 -23.18 -10.50 28.26
CA LYS A 470 -23.35 -10.81 29.69
C LYS A 470 -22.04 -11.12 30.38
N ASP A 471 -22.00 -10.97 31.70
CA ASP A 471 -20.84 -11.34 32.51
C ASP A 471 -20.54 -12.85 32.37
N GLY A 472 -19.25 -13.20 32.28
CA GLY A 472 -18.80 -14.56 32.01
C GLY A 472 -18.90 -15.01 30.54
N GLY A 473 -19.66 -14.28 29.71
CA GLY A 473 -19.84 -14.59 28.29
C GLY A 473 -20.82 -15.75 28.02
N HIS A 474 -21.15 -15.93 26.75
CA HIS A 474 -22.08 -16.94 26.25
C HIS A 474 -21.35 -18.25 25.99
N THR A 475 -21.91 -19.35 26.46
CA THR A 475 -21.44 -20.68 26.08
C THR A 475 -21.75 -20.95 24.60
N ASN A 476 -21.05 -21.94 24.01
CA ASN A 476 -21.32 -22.34 22.63
C ASN A 476 -22.78 -22.73 22.40
N GLU A 477 -23.41 -23.40 23.38
CA GLU A 477 -24.83 -23.77 23.31
C GLU A 477 -25.76 -22.55 23.32
N GLU A 478 -25.47 -21.55 24.15
CA GLU A 478 -26.25 -20.31 24.21
C GLU A 478 -26.16 -19.52 22.90
N VAL A 479 -24.97 -19.43 22.30
CA VAL A 479 -24.80 -18.81 20.97
C VAL A 479 -25.63 -19.54 19.93
N GLN A 480 -25.58 -20.88 19.92
CA GLN A 480 -26.37 -21.69 18.99
C GLN A 480 -27.87 -21.47 19.20
N ASN A 481 -28.35 -21.37 20.45
CA ASN A 481 -29.75 -21.11 20.76
C ASN A 481 -30.23 -19.77 20.22
N VAL A 482 -29.41 -18.72 20.29
CA VAL A 482 -29.72 -17.41 19.68
C VAL A 482 -29.85 -17.54 18.16
N ILE A 483 -28.98 -18.32 17.52
CA ILE A 483 -29.03 -18.56 16.06
C ILE A 483 -30.30 -19.35 15.70
N ARG A 484 -30.62 -20.43 16.45
CA ARG A 484 -31.84 -21.22 16.27
C ARG A 484 -33.10 -20.36 16.43
N GLU A 485 -33.15 -19.52 17.47
CA GLU A 485 -34.26 -18.58 17.71
C GLU A 485 -34.54 -17.74 16.46
N GLN A 486 -33.50 -17.14 15.86
CA GLN A 486 -33.66 -16.32 14.66
C GLN A 486 -33.97 -17.16 13.41
N ALA A 487 -33.46 -18.39 13.35
CA ALA A 487 -33.65 -19.29 12.23
C ALA A 487 -35.09 -19.84 12.15
N THR A 488 -35.80 -19.97 13.29
CA THR A 488 -37.23 -20.37 13.30
C THR A 488 -38.13 -19.43 12.51
N GLN A 489 -37.72 -18.16 12.36
CA GLN A 489 -38.43 -17.15 11.58
C GLN A 489 -38.04 -17.19 10.08
N SER A 490 -37.40 -18.27 9.61
CA SER A 490 -36.90 -18.47 8.24
C SER A 490 -36.02 -17.33 7.72
N LYS A 491 -35.28 -16.67 8.63
CA LYS A 491 -34.46 -15.51 8.29
C LYS A 491 -33.15 -15.89 7.60
N LYS A 492 -32.61 -14.94 6.86
CA LYS A 492 -31.24 -14.91 6.35
C LYS A 492 -30.32 -14.34 7.43
N ILE A 493 -29.46 -15.18 7.99
CA ILE A 493 -28.65 -14.88 9.17
C ILE A 493 -27.16 -14.89 8.79
N LEU A 494 -26.46 -13.82 9.16
CA LEU A 494 -25.01 -13.76 9.15
C LEU A 494 -24.48 -13.84 10.58
N VAL A 495 -23.55 -14.74 10.84
CA VAL A 495 -22.85 -14.87 12.11
C VAL A 495 -21.39 -14.51 11.90
N VAL A 496 -20.92 -13.45 12.53
CA VAL A 496 -19.54 -12.97 12.43
C VAL A 496 -18.82 -13.19 13.76
N VAL A 497 -17.80 -14.02 13.74
CA VAL A 497 -16.98 -14.37 14.91
C VAL A 497 -15.55 -13.83 14.77
N ASN A 498 -14.80 -13.80 15.87
CA ASN A 498 -13.48 -13.14 15.90
C ASN A 498 -12.35 -14.03 15.37
N THR A 499 -12.44 -15.35 15.53
CA THR A 499 -11.36 -16.28 15.20
C THR A 499 -11.78 -17.35 14.20
N LYS A 500 -10.83 -17.86 13.40
CA LYS A 500 -11.08 -18.96 12.45
C LYS A 500 -11.54 -20.23 13.15
N THR A 501 -11.03 -20.50 14.36
CA THR A 501 -11.40 -21.66 15.18
C THR A 501 -12.87 -21.60 15.61
N GLN A 502 -13.33 -20.47 16.15
CA GLN A 502 -14.74 -20.28 16.51
C GLN A 502 -15.66 -20.45 15.29
N ALA A 503 -15.26 -19.94 14.12
CA ALA A 503 -16.08 -20.04 12.91
C ALA A 503 -16.27 -21.50 12.50
N ARG A 504 -15.16 -22.26 12.47
CA ARG A 504 -15.15 -23.69 12.14
C ARG A 504 -15.94 -24.53 13.14
N GLU A 505 -15.75 -24.31 14.44
CA GLU A 505 -16.46 -25.06 15.50
C GLU A 505 -17.97 -24.81 15.45
N LEU A 506 -18.39 -23.55 15.29
CA LEU A 506 -19.80 -23.20 15.20
C LEU A 506 -20.44 -23.69 13.90
N TYR A 507 -19.69 -23.67 12.80
CA TYR A 507 -20.13 -24.27 11.54
C TYR A 507 -20.33 -25.77 11.65
N ALA A 508 -19.34 -26.49 12.20
CA ALA A 508 -19.42 -27.94 12.38
C ALA A 508 -20.64 -28.35 13.23
N SER A 509 -20.95 -27.61 14.31
CA SER A 509 -22.07 -27.94 15.17
C SER A 509 -23.43 -27.66 14.51
N LEU A 510 -23.57 -26.53 13.80
CA LEU A 510 -24.83 -26.12 13.20
C LEU A 510 -25.11 -26.77 11.84
N LYS A 511 -24.08 -27.32 11.18
CA LYS A 511 -24.23 -27.96 9.87
C LYS A 511 -25.17 -29.16 9.87
N ILE A 512 -25.25 -29.87 10.99
CA ILE A 512 -26.15 -31.02 11.15
C ILE A 512 -27.62 -30.58 11.15
N GLU A 513 -27.89 -29.32 11.52
CA GLU A 513 -29.24 -28.78 11.72
C GLU A 513 -29.76 -27.99 10.51
N PHE A 514 -28.88 -27.28 9.79
CA PHE A 514 -29.27 -26.38 8.72
C PHE A 514 -28.82 -26.86 7.33
N ALA A 515 -29.78 -27.04 6.42
CA ALA A 515 -29.50 -27.41 5.04
C ALA A 515 -28.80 -26.31 4.22
N ASN A 516 -29.08 -25.03 4.52
CA ASN A 516 -28.51 -23.86 3.83
C ASN A 516 -27.52 -23.15 4.76
N ILE A 517 -26.38 -23.80 5.02
CA ILE A 517 -25.32 -23.24 5.86
C ILE A 517 -24.03 -23.03 5.04
N TYR A 518 -23.36 -21.92 5.29
CA TYR A 518 -22.12 -21.54 4.60
C TYR A 518 -21.05 -21.13 5.61
N HIS A 519 -19.79 -21.40 5.27
CA HIS A 519 -18.62 -20.96 6.02
C HIS A 519 -17.75 -20.05 5.15
N LEU A 520 -17.23 -18.96 5.73
CA LEU A 520 -16.30 -18.05 5.08
C LEU A 520 -15.17 -17.66 6.02
N SER A 521 -13.92 -18.00 5.67
CA SER A 521 -12.75 -17.55 6.41
C SER A 521 -11.53 -17.43 5.51
N THR A 522 -10.47 -16.79 6.01
CA THR A 522 -9.18 -16.71 5.33
C THR A 522 -8.39 -18.03 5.33
N SER A 523 -8.89 -19.10 5.97
CA SER A 523 -8.35 -20.46 5.77
C SER A 523 -8.71 -21.04 4.39
N MET A 524 -9.71 -20.46 3.72
CA MET A 524 -10.08 -20.84 2.36
C MET A 524 -9.25 -20.04 1.36
N CYS A 525 -8.71 -20.70 0.34
CA CYS A 525 -7.98 -20.02 -0.73
C CYS A 525 -8.91 -19.06 -1.51
N PRO A 526 -8.39 -18.00 -2.16
CA PRO A 526 -9.19 -17.04 -2.91
C PRO A 526 -10.21 -17.68 -3.88
N CYS A 527 -9.81 -18.70 -4.64
CA CYS A 527 -10.68 -19.39 -5.59
C CYS A 527 -11.89 -20.04 -4.89
N HIS A 528 -11.65 -20.81 -3.84
CA HIS A 528 -12.69 -21.45 -3.03
C HIS A 528 -13.63 -20.42 -2.37
N ARG A 529 -13.10 -19.31 -1.87
CA ARG A 529 -13.92 -18.22 -1.31
C ARG A 529 -14.85 -17.60 -2.35
N ARG A 530 -14.36 -17.32 -3.57
CA ARG A 530 -15.17 -16.76 -4.66
C ARG A 530 -16.31 -17.69 -5.06
N GLU A 531 -16.04 -18.99 -5.16
CA GLU A 531 -17.06 -19.99 -5.47
C GLU A 531 -18.15 -20.04 -4.38
N THR A 532 -17.74 -20.09 -3.11
CA THR A 532 -18.66 -20.12 -1.97
C THR A 532 -19.50 -18.85 -1.88
N LEU A 533 -18.89 -17.69 -2.08
CA LEU A 533 -19.59 -16.41 -2.13
C LEU A 533 -20.60 -16.34 -3.28
N SER A 534 -20.26 -16.89 -4.45
CA SER A 534 -21.17 -16.93 -5.60
C SER A 534 -22.41 -17.78 -5.29
N LYS A 535 -22.22 -18.98 -4.72
CA LYS A 535 -23.32 -19.86 -4.28
C LYS A 535 -24.18 -19.21 -3.20
N LEU A 536 -23.55 -18.56 -2.22
CA LEU A 536 -24.24 -17.82 -1.16
C LEU A 536 -25.10 -16.69 -1.75
N LYS A 537 -24.53 -15.89 -2.68
CA LYS A 537 -25.23 -14.77 -3.31
C LYS A 537 -26.46 -15.23 -4.09
N GLU A 538 -26.32 -16.30 -4.89
CA GLU A 538 -27.44 -16.90 -5.62
C GLU A 538 -28.59 -17.30 -4.69
N LYS A 539 -28.28 -17.93 -3.54
CA LYS A 539 -29.31 -18.27 -2.54
C LYS A 539 -29.90 -17.06 -1.83
N LEU A 540 -29.09 -16.04 -1.52
CA LEU A 540 -29.58 -14.79 -0.92
C LEU A 540 -30.52 -14.01 -1.86
N GLU A 541 -30.31 -14.10 -3.17
CA GLU A 541 -31.12 -13.42 -4.19
C GLU A 541 -32.33 -14.24 -4.67
N SER A 542 -32.37 -15.55 -4.39
CA SER A 542 -33.51 -16.39 -4.76
C SER A 542 -34.84 -15.83 -4.22
N VAL A 543 -35.81 -15.71 -5.13
CA VAL A 543 -37.15 -15.13 -4.89
C VAL A 543 -38.13 -16.18 -4.34
N GLU A 544 -37.78 -17.46 -4.43
CA GLU A 544 -38.55 -18.50 -3.76
C GLU A 544 -38.54 -18.21 -2.25
N PRO A 545 -39.71 -18.23 -1.58
CA PRO A 545 -39.74 -18.21 -0.13
C PRO A 545 -38.94 -19.41 0.33
N SER A 546 -37.72 -19.18 0.80
CA SER A 546 -36.92 -20.25 1.36
C SER A 546 -37.69 -20.72 2.59
N SER A 547 -38.39 -21.84 2.48
CA SER A 547 -39.05 -22.52 3.60
C SER A 547 -38.05 -22.98 4.67
N ARG A 548 -36.76 -22.69 4.46
CA ARG A 548 -35.64 -23.03 5.33
C ARG A 548 -34.77 -21.79 5.55
N PRO A 549 -34.32 -21.54 6.79
CA PRO A 549 -33.38 -20.46 7.10
C PRO A 549 -32.05 -20.65 6.35
N LEU A 550 -31.39 -19.54 6.08
CA LEU A 550 -30.03 -19.51 5.53
C LEU A 550 -29.09 -18.94 6.59
N VAL A 551 -28.00 -19.65 6.89
CA VAL A 551 -27.02 -19.25 7.89
C VAL A 551 -25.63 -19.15 7.24
N CYS A 552 -24.99 -18.00 7.33
CA CYS A 552 -23.60 -17.83 6.92
C CYS A 552 -22.75 -17.56 8.16
N ILE A 553 -21.75 -18.39 8.41
CA ILE A 553 -20.79 -18.19 9.50
C ILE A 553 -19.48 -17.69 8.89
N SER A 554 -18.99 -16.57 9.37
CA SER A 554 -17.79 -15.93 8.83
C SER A 554 -16.90 -15.37 9.91
N THR A 555 -15.62 -15.21 9.61
CA THR A 555 -14.75 -14.26 10.31
C THR A 555 -14.98 -12.84 9.78
N GLN A 556 -14.10 -11.89 10.12
CA GLN A 556 -14.14 -10.49 9.67
C GLN A 556 -14.03 -10.31 8.15
N LEU A 557 -13.76 -11.38 7.39
CA LEU A 557 -13.69 -11.36 5.92
C LEU A 557 -14.92 -10.68 5.28
N ILE A 558 -16.10 -10.88 5.85
CA ILE A 558 -17.37 -10.41 5.32
C ILE A 558 -17.65 -8.92 5.61
N GLU A 559 -16.88 -8.32 6.53
CA GLU A 559 -17.07 -6.94 6.99
C GLU A 559 -16.80 -5.96 5.85
N ALA A 560 -15.86 -6.27 4.95
CA ALA A 560 -15.43 -5.37 3.88
C ALA A 560 -15.31 -6.09 2.53
N GLY A 561 -15.74 -5.43 1.43
CA GLY A 561 -15.55 -5.94 0.07
C GLY A 561 -16.47 -7.07 -0.39
N VAL A 562 -17.61 -7.28 0.27
CA VAL A 562 -18.63 -8.24 -0.17
C VAL A 562 -20.00 -7.56 -0.23
N ASP A 563 -20.64 -7.58 -1.40
CA ASP A 563 -21.98 -7.00 -1.60
C ASP A 563 -23.07 -8.04 -1.37
N ILE A 564 -23.41 -8.25 -0.09
CA ILE A 564 -24.45 -9.17 0.37
C ILE A 564 -25.33 -8.50 1.42
N ASP A 565 -26.56 -9.01 1.53
CA ASP A 565 -27.62 -8.46 2.38
C ASP A 565 -28.30 -9.57 3.18
N PHE A 566 -28.32 -9.40 4.50
CA PHE A 566 -28.95 -10.31 5.47
C PHE A 566 -30.02 -9.59 6.29
N GLU A 567 -30.91 -10.36 6.90
CA GLU A 567 -31.99 -9.84 7.74
C GLU A 567 -31.57 -9.75 9.20
N VAL A 568 -30.69 -10.66 9.64
CA VAL A 568 -30.10 -10.66 10.98
C VAL A 568 -28.60 -10.81 10.89
N VAL A 569 -27.88 -10.04 11.70
CA VAL A 569 -26.45 -10.17 11.91
C VAL A 569 -26.18 -10.47 13.39
N VAL A 570 -25.61 -11.62 13.68
CA VAL A 570 -25.07 -11.97 15.00
C VAL A 570 -23.58 -11.69 14.99
N ARG A 571 -23.10 -10.73 15.78
CA ARG A 571 -21.69 -10.33 15.81
C ARG A 571 -21.10 -10.60 17.19
N TYR A 572 -20.01 -11.36 17.23
CA TYR A 572 -19.20 -11.43 18.45
C TYR A 572 -18.63 -10.06 18.78
N LEU A 573 -18.56 -9.71 20.05
CA LEU A 573 -18.12 -8.40 20.49
C LEU A 573 -16.69 -8.12 19.99
N ALA A 574 -16.54 -6.96 19.35
CA ALA A 574 -15.31 -6.48 18.74
C ALA A 574 -15.26 -4.93 18.84
N GLY A 575 -14.41 -4.29 18.05
CA GLY A 575 -14.41 -2.83 17.89
C GLY A 575 -15.75 -2.29 17.36
N MET A 576 -16.12 -1.06 17.74
CA MET A 576 -17.33 -0.40 17.24
C MET A 576 -17.32 -0.19 15.73
N ASP A 577 -16.15 -0.06 15.14
CA ASP A 577 -15.91 0.01 13.70
C ASP A 577 -16.25 -1.32 13.00
N SER A 578 -15.77 -2.46 13.50
CA SER A 578 -16.18 -3.79 13.01
C SER A 578 -17.69 -4.05 13.17
N ILE A 579 -18.27 -3.60 14.29
CA ILE A 579 -19.72 -3.70 14.52
C ILE A 579 -20.49 -2.88 13.47
N THR A 580 -20.05 -1.66 13.19
CA THR A 580 -20.63 -0.80 12.16
C THR A 580 -20.54 -1.42 10.76
N GLN A 581 -19.38 -1.99 10.41
CA GLN A 581 -19.18 -2.64 9.11
C GLN A 581 -20.08 -3.87 8.95
N SER A 582 -20.19 -4.69 10.00
CA SER A 582 -21.10 -5.84 10.06
C SER A 582 -22.56 -5.41 9.95
N ALA A 583 -22.96 -4.36 10.65
CA ALA A 583 -24.30 -3.77 10.55
C ALA A 583 -24.60 -3.24 9.13
N GLY A 584 -23.56 -2.86 8.37
CA GLY A 584 -23.65 -2.51 6.96
C GLY A 584 -24.02 -3.65 6.00
N ARG A 585 -24.07 -4.89 6.50
CA ARG A 585 -24.54 -6.10 5.80
C ARG A 585 -25.94 -6.53 6.24
N CYS A 586 -26.54 -5.82 7.22
CA CYS A 586 -27.89 -6.06 7.70
C CYS A 586 -28.86 -5.07 7.06
N ASN A 587 -29.93 -5.57 6.44
CA ASN A 587 -30.95 -4.80 5.73
C ASN A 587 -30.35 -3.73 4.80
N ARG A 588 -29.27 -4.09 4.11
CA ARG A 588 -28.43 -3.22 3.27
C ARG A 588 -29.23 -2.55 2.16
N HIS A 589 -30.18 -3.26 1.56
CA HIS A 589 -31.02 -2.77 0.47
C HIS A 589 -32.39 -2.23 0.94
N PHE A 590 -32.62 -2.05 2.25
CA PHE A 590 -33.90 -1.58 2.80
C PHE A 590 -35.09 -2.45 2.36
N ARG A 591 -34.89 -3.78 2.31
CA ARG A 591 -35.93 -4.75 1.94
C ARG A 591 -36.96 -4.93 3.04
N GLN A 592 -36.57 -4.68 4.29
CA GLN A 592 -37.44 -4.71 5.46
C GLN A 592 -37.48 -3.33 6.13
N GLU A 593 -38.47 -3.11 7.00
CA GLU A 593 -38.57 -1.88 7.80
C GLU A 593 -37.33 -1.69 8.69
N GLN A 594 -36.91 -2.74 9.40
CA GLN A 594 -35.72 -2.72 10.25
C GLN A 594 -35.08 -4.10 10.39
N GLY A 595 -33.79 -4.21 10.06
CA GLY A 595 -32.97 -5.40 10.32
C GLY A 595 -32.45 -5.46 11.75
N LEU A 596 -32.00 -6.63 12.19
CA LEU A 596 -31.55 -6.85 13.57
C LEU A 596 -30.04 -7.17 13.61
N VAL A 597 -29.32 -6.49 14.50
CA VAL A 597 -27.92 -6.78 14.81
C VAL A 597 -27.83 -7.18 16.28
N ILE A 598 -27.38 -8.39 16.58
CA ILE A 598 -27.25 -8.93 17.93
C ILE A 598 -25.78 -9.00 18.31
N LEU A 599 -25.38 -8.32 19.39
CA LEU A 599 -24.02 -8.41 19.93
C LEU A 599 -23.96 -9.48 21.01
N LEU A 600 -23.02 -10.41 20.87
CA LEU A 600 -22.75 -11.48 21.84
C LEU A 600 -21.28 -11.47 22.24
N ASN A 601 -20.95 -11.82 23.49
CA ASN A 601 -19.58 -12.05 23.91
C ASN A 601 -19.39 -13.53 24.24
N PRO A 602 -18.53 -14.29 23.54
CA PRO A 602 -18.29 -15.70 23.85
C PRO A 602 -17.55 -15.89 25.18
N ALA A 603 -17.88 -16.96 25.91
CA ALA A 603 -17.17 -17.41 27.09
C ALA A 603 -15.82 -18.05 26.72
N GLY A 604 -14.77 -17.79 27.52
CA GLY A 604 -13.44 -18.40 27.32
C GLY A 604 -12.70 -17.99 26.05
N GLU A 605 -13.11 -16.93 25.36
CA GLU A 605 -12.46 -16.47 24.14
C GLU A 605 -11.02 -16.00 24.39
N THR A 606 -10.09 -16.51 23.58
CA THR A 606 -8.67 -16.18 23.65
C THR A 606 -8.27 -15.43 22.37
N LEU A 607 -7.81 -14.18 22.52
CA LEU A 607 -7.43 -13.29 21.42
C LEU A 607 -5.91 -13.01 21.40
N LYS A 608 -5.08 -13.94 21.89
CA LYS A 608 -3.62 -13.77 22.05
C LYS A 608 -2.90 -13.20 20.81
N HIS A 609 -3.34 -13.57 19.61
CA HIS A 609 -2.75 -13.15 18.33
C HIS A 609 -3.54 -12.02 17.63
N LEU A 610 -4.58 -11.48 18.26
CA LEU A 610 -5.49 -10.47 17.71
C LEU A 610 -5.65 -9.30 18.71
N GLN A 611 -4.51 -8.69 19.08
CA GLN A 611 -4.45 -7.64 20.11
C GLN A 611 -5.33 -6.42 19.80
N ASP A 612 -5.49 -6.07 18.52
CA ASP A 612 -6.30 -4.92 18.11
C ASP A 612 -7.79 -5.20 18.33
N ILE A 613 -8.23 -6.44 18.06
CA ILE A 613 -9.60 -6.88 18.36
C ILE A 613 -9.83 -6.95 19.87
N GLU A 614 -8.84 -7.44 20.63
CA GLU A 614 -8.92 -7.45 22.10
C GLU A 614 -9.05 -6.04 22.68
N THR A 615 -8.24 -5.11 22.16
CA THR A 615 -8.28 -3.69 22.54
C THR A 615 -9.59 -3.05 22.14
N GLY A 616 -10.04 -3.26 20.89
CA GLY A 616 -11.32 -2.79 20.38
C GLY A 616 -12.48 -3.30 21.25
N LYS A 617 -12.52 -4.61 21.55
CA LYS A 617 -13.53 -5.22 22.43
C LYS A 617 -13.56 -4.57 23.82
N PHE A 618 -12.39 -4.36 24.42
CA PHE A 618 -12.28 -3.71 25.73
C PHE A 618 -12.85 -2.28 25.71
N ILE A 619 -12.51 -1.49 24.70
CA ILE A 619 -13.01 -0.11 24.56
C ILE A 619 -14.50 -0.10 24.22
N THR A 620 -14.97 -1.00 23.36
CA THR A 620 -16.40 -1.14 23.03
C THR A 620 -17.22 -1.45 24.28
N ASN A 621 -16.78 -2.36 25.16
CA ASN A 621 -17.48 -2.62 26.43
C ASN A 621 -17.64 -1.36 27.28
N ARG A 622 -16.58 -0.55 27.40
CA ARG A 622 -16.65 0.73 28.10
C ARG A 622 -17.72 1.64 27.49
N VAL A 623 -17.70 1.77 26.16
CA VAL A 623 -18.63 2.63 25.42
C VAL A 623 -20.08 2.13 25.52
N LEU A 624 -20.30 0.81 25.54
CA LEU A 624 -21.61 0.19 25.77
C LEU A 624 -22.14 0.49 27.18
N THR A 625 -21.29 0.46 28.21
CA THR A 625 -21.66 0.85 29.58
C THR A 625 -22.03 2.33 29.66
N GLU A 626 -21.26 3.20 29.01
CA GLU A 626 -21.58 4.64 28.93
C GLU A 626 -22.92 4.87 28.20
N PHE A 627 -23.20 4.13 27.13
CA PHE A 627 -24.50 4.20 26.46
C PHE A 627 -25.65 3.75 27.38
N ALA A 628 -25.47 2.65 28.12
CA ALA A 628 -26.51 2.12 29.02
C ALA A 628 -26.89 3.09 30.15
N THR A 629 -25.95 3.91 30.61
CA THR A 629 -26.21 4.91 31.67
C THR A 629 -26.97 6.15 31.16
N CYS A 630 -26.82 6.51 29.88
CA CYS A 630 -27.43 7.71 29.32
C CYS A 630 -27.83 7.55 27.83
N PRO A 631 -28.76 6.63 27.50
CA PRO A 631 -29.09 6.30 26.11
C PRO A 631 -29.77 7.45 25.35
N GLY A 632 -30.46 8.34 26.07
CA GLY A 632 -31.11 9.53 25.51
C GLY A 632 -30.14 10.50 24.84
N THR A 633 -28.90 10.61 25.33
CA THR A 633 -27.83 11.43 24.74
C THR A 633 -27.53 11.01 23.30
N TYR A 634 -27.71 9.73 22.98
CA TYR A 634 -27.38 9.13 21.70
C TYR A 634 -28.62 8.75 20.88
N GLN A 635 -29.77 9.39 21.15
CA GLN A 635 -31.05 9.10 20.51
C GLN A 635 -31.45 7.61 20.59
N ASN A 636 -31.04 6.91 21.66
CA ASN A 636 -31.22 5.47 21.86
C ASN A 636 -30.64 4.60 20.72
N HIS A 637 -29.61 5.07 20.02
CA HIS A 637 -28.99 4.35 18.90
C HIS A 637 -27.52 4.02 19.19
N LEU A 638 -27.18 2.72 19.25
CA LEU A 638 -25.81 2.27 19.56
C LEU A 638 -24.77 2.63 18.49
N LEU A 639 -25.20 2.84 17.25
CA LEU A 639 -24.33 3.37 16.19
C LEU A 639 -24.54 4.88 16.02
N HIS A 640 -24.59 5.65 17.11
CA HIS A 640 -24.65 7.10 17.02
C HIS A 640 -23.25 7.68 16.69
N PRO A 641 -23.12 8.68 15.80
CA PRO A 641 -21.80 9.23 15.41
C PRO A 641 -20.94 9.68 16.58
N GLU A 642 -21.53 10.32 17.59
CA GLU A 642 -20.79 10.78 18.79
C GLU A 642 -20.25 9.62 19.64
N LEU A 643 -20.98 8.50 19.70
CA LEU A 643 -20.55 7.32 20.44
C LEU A 643 -19.36 6.65 19.73
N LEU A 644 -19.39 6.62 18.40
CA LEU A 644 -18.27 6.15 17.57
C LEU A 644 -17.04 7.05 17.70
N ALA A 645 -17.24 8.37 17.69
CA ALA A 645 -16.15 9.32 17.92
C ALA A 645 -15.50 9.10 19.29
N ARG A 646 -16.30 8.79 20.32
CA ARG A 646 -15.80 8.47 21.66
C ARG A 646 -15.04 7.15 21.71
N TYR A 647 -15.54 6.11 21.04
CA TYR A 647 -14.82 4.84 20.87
C TYR A 647 -13.41 5.09 20.29
N TYR A 648 -13.32 5.81 19.17
CA TYR A 648 -12.04 6.09 18.54
C TYR A 648 -11.09 6.90 19.43
N HIS A 649 -11.62 7.89 20.15
CA HIS A 649 -10.80 8.66 21.08
C HIS A 649 -10.13 7.77 22.12
N TYR A 650 -10.88 6.85 22.75
CA TYR A 650 -10.32 5.92 23.73
C TYR A 650 -9.39 4.89 23.09
N TYR A 651 -9.73 4.38 21.91
CA TYR A 651 -8.91 3.42 21.18
C TYR A 651 -7.54 4.00 20.80
N PHE A 652 -7.52 5.16 20.13
CA PHE A 652 -6.28 5.83 19.70
C PHE A 652 -5.45 6.31 20.89
N PHE A 653 -6.10 6.75 21.98
CA PHE A 653 -5.37 7.09 23.21
C PHE A 653 -4.62 5.88 23.77
N LYS A 654 -5.26 4.69 23.77
CA LYS A 654 -4.63 3.45 24.25
C LYS A 654 -3.52 2.96 23.32
N GLN A 655 -3.66 3.17 22.01
CA GLN A 655 -2.67 2.75 20.99
C GLN A 655 -1.57 3.80 20.73
N LYS A 656 -1.53 4.93 21.46
CA LYS A 656 -0.61 6.06 21.19
C LYS A 656 0.86 5.67 21.00
N ASN A 657 1.34 4.73 21.80
CA ASN A 657 2.75 4.30 21.79
C ASN A 657 3.09 3.30 20.66
N LYS A 658 2.09 2.76 19.96
CA LYS A 658 2.30 1.90 18.78
C LYS A 658 2.40 2.71 17.50
N MET A 659 1.74 3.88 17.45
CA MET A 659 1.56 4.65 16.21
C MET A 659 2.85 5.22 15.60
N ASP A 660 3.96 5.25 16.33
CA ASP A 660 5.29 5.65 15.82
C ASP A 660 6.15 4.46 15.36
N TYR A 661 5.53 3.28 15.27
CA TYR A 661 6.09 2.04 14.76
C TYR A 661 7.39 1.65 15.50
N GLN A 662 7.22 1.13 16.72
CA GLN A 662 8.31 0.64 17.54
C GLN A 662 8.78 -0.74 17.08
N GLU A 663 10.09 -0.88 16.85
CA GLU A 663 10.74 -2.13 16.49
C GLU A 663 11.98 -2.39 17.34
N LYS A 664 12.35 -3.67 17.49
CA LYS A 664 13.59 -4.07 18.18
C LYS A 664 14.68 -4.35 17.15
N ILE A 665 15.65 -3.44 17.06
CA ILE A 665 16.79 -3.56 16.15
C ILE A 665 18.04 -3.84 16.97
N ASN A 666 18.67 -5.00 16.76
CA ASN A 666 19.81 -5.47 17.55
C ASN A 666 19.58 -5.44 19.08
N GLY A 667 18.34 -5.73 19.50
CA GLY A 667 17.93 -5.74 20.92
C GLY A 667 17.58 -4.37 21.51
N ILE A 668 17.70 -3.28 20.74
CA ILE A 668 17.38 -1.92 21.17
C ILE A 668 16.05 -1.48 20.54
N SER A 669 15.18 -0.86 21.33
CA SER A 669 13.93 -0.29 20.82
C SER A 669 14.22 0.96 19.98
N GLU A 670 13.67 1.00 18.77
CA GLU A 670 13.80 2.13 17.85
C GLU A 670 12.45 2.39 17.16
N SER A 671 12.16 3.65 16.88
CA SER A 671 10.98 4.06 16.12
C SER A 671 11.33 4.15 14.64
N ILE A 672 10.61 3.42 13.79
CA ILE A 672 10.78 3.54 12.33
C ILE A 672 10.52 4.98 11.86
N LEU A 673 9.51 5.66 12.44
CA LEU A 673 9.23 7.08 12.19
C LEU A 673 10.46 7.96 12.46
N ASN A 674 11.10 7.78 13.61
CA ASN A 674 12.27 8.58 13.99
C ASN A 674 13.47 8.35 13.07
N MET A 675 13.65 7.14 12.52
CA MET A 675 14.71 6.86 11.55
C MET A 675 14.53 7.57 10.20
N TYR A 676 13.28 7.89 9.83
CA TYR A 676 12.97 8.78 8.70
C TYR A 676 13.13 10.27 9.03
N SER A 677 13.44 10.59 10.30
CA SER A 677 13.79 11.92 10.77
C SER A 677 15.27 11.98 11.21
N ASN A 678 15.72 13.11 11.73
CA ASN A 678 17.06 13.25 12.33
C ASN A 678 17.07 12.95 13.85
N GLN A 679 16.07 12.25 14.40
CA GLN A 679 15.88 12.04 15.84
C GLN A 679 16.05 10.57 16.30
N HIS A 680 16.59 9.69 15.46
CA HIS A 680 16.80 8.28 15.81
C HIS A 680 18.05 8.08 16.71
N ASN A 681 18.16 6.89 17.30
CA ASN A 681 19.21 6.57 18.27
C ASN A 681 20.63 6.67 17.69
N GLY A 682 20.81 6.49 16.38
CA GLY A 682 22.09 6.64 15.70
C GLY A 682 22.67 8.06 15.77
N VAL A 683 21.83 9.08 15.66
CA VAL A 683 22.24 10.49 15.86
C VAL A 683 22.65 10.71 17.31
N ALA A 684 21.90 10.16 18.27
CA ALA A 684 22.29 10.23 19.69
C ALA A 684 23.61 9.50 19.96
N ALA A 685 23.86 8.35 19.31
CA ALA A 685 25.12 7.62 19.39
C ALA A 685 26.28 8.43 18.81
N TYR A 686 26.10 9.06 17.63
CA TYR A 686 27.08 9.97 17.04
C TYR A 686 27.45 11.10 18.01
N ASN A 687 26.45 11.76 18.61
CA ASN A 687 26.67 12.86 19.57
C ASN A 687 27.50 12.41 20.77
N ARG A 688 27.23 11.20 21.28
CA ARG A 688 27.95 10.63 22.42
C ARG A 688 29.41 10.31 22.09
N ILE A 689 29.67 9.81 20.88
CA ILE A 689 31.02 9.43 20.39
C ILE A 689 31.84 10.68 20.08
N ASN A 690 31.30 11.59 19.28
CA ASN A 690 32.03 12.75 18.75
C ASN A 690 31.95 14.00 19.64
N LYS A 691 31.09 14.00 20.67
CA LYS A 691 30.83 15.13 21.58
C LYS A 691 30.26 16.39 20.91
N GLU A 692 29.80 16.28 19.67
CA GLU A 692 29.10 17.33 18.91
C GLU A 692 28.03 16.69 18.00
N PRO A 693 26.98 17.44 17.59
CA PRO A 693 26.00 16.95 16.63
C PRO A 693 26.59 16.73 15.23
N PRO A 694 26.03 15.82 14.40
CA PRO A 694 26.42 15.69 13.02
C PRO A 694 26.29 17.03 12.31
N LYS A 695 27.33 17.44 11.58
CA LYS A 695 27.30 18.64 10.71
C LYS A 695 26.65 18.29 9.36
N LEU A 696 25.57 17.52 9.41
CA LEU A 696 24.80 17.05 8.26
C LEU A 696 23.38 17.57 8.34
N TYR A 697 22.83 17.95 7.21
CA TYR A 697 21.42 18.33 7.13
C TYR A 697 20.53 17.09 7.08
N PHE A 698 20.97 16.07 6.34
CA PHE A 698 20.32 14.76 6.29
C PHE A 698 21.10 13.79 7.18
N SER A 699 20.46 13.34 8.27
CA SER A 699 21.02 12.35 9.19
C SER A 699 20.21 11.07 9.26
N GLN A 700 19.14 10.96 8.46
CA GLN A 700 18.20 9.84 8.47
C GLN A 700 18.87 8.48 8.21
N ALA A 701 18.32 7.44 8.83
CA ALA A 701 18.69 6.04 8.61
C ALA A 701 17.75 5.36 7.59
N PHE A 702 17.74 5.86 6.34
CA PHE A 702 16.79 5.42 5.30
C PHE A 702 16.85 3.92 4.99
N LYS A 703 18.06 3.36 4.94
CA LYS A 703 18.27 1.95 4.57
C LYS A 703 17.72 1.06 5.67
N THR A 704 18.16 1.29 6.91
CA THR A 704 17.73 0.50 8.06
C THR A 704 16.24 0.66 8.30
N ALA A 705 15.70 1.88 8.25
CA ALA A 705 14.26 2.09 8.34
C ALA A 705 13.49 1.31 7.27
N GLY A 706 13.94 1.35 6.02
CA GLY A 706 13.27 0.67 4.91
C GLY A 706 13.46 -0.85 4.88
N ASP A 707 14.49 -1.39 5.52
CA ASP A 707 14.72 -2.83 5.67
C ASP A 707 13.79 -3.43 6.75
N TYR A 708 13.49 -2.67 7.81
CA TYR A 708 12.58 -3.08 8.88
C TYR A 708 11.11 -2.66 8.65
N PHE A 709 10.86 -1.72 7.74
CA PHE A 709 9.51 -1.25 7.43
C PHE A 709 8.65 -2.33 6.76
N LYS A 710 7.54 -2.69 7.42
CA LYS A 710 6.50 -3.59 6.89
C LYS A 710 5.12 -3.03 7.24
N VAL A 711 4.24 -2.94 6.25
CA VAL A 711 2.86 -2.46 6.48
C VAL A 711 2.01 -3.52 7.17
N ILE A 712 2.16 -4.77 6.74
CA ILE A 712 1.52 -5.94 7.34
C ILE A 712 2.65 -6.81 7.86
N ASP A 713 2.53 -7.22 9.12
CA ASP A 713 3.53 -8.07 9.74
C ASP A 713 3.55 -9.45 9.03
N ASN A 714 4.64 -9.71 8.31
CA ASN A 714 4.73 -10.81 7.35
C ASN A 714 5.14 -12.13 8.02
N SER A 715 4.75 -12.33 9.28
CA SER A 715 4.96 -13.58 10.02
C SER A 715 4.15 -14.74 9.43
N ALA A 716 3.20 -14.45 8.52
CA ALA A 716 2.44 -15.46 7.81
C ALA A 716 3.18 -15.94 6.55
N LYS A 717 3.40 -17.26 6.45
CA LYS A 717 3.97 -17.93 5.28
C LYS A 717 2.86 -18.34 4.32
N GLY A 718 2.99 -17.94 3.06
CA GLY A 718 2.08 -18.35 1.99
C GLY A 718 2.36 -19.79 1.56
N ILE A 719 1.31 -20.60 1.47
CA ILE A 719 1.35 -21.99 1.00
C ILE A 719 0.34 -22.19 -0.13
N ILE A 720 0.62 -23.10 -1.05
CA ILE A 720 -0.32 -23.47 -2.12
C ILE A 720 -1.25 -24.57 -1.59
N ALA A 721 -2.55 -24.30 -1.51
CA ALA A 721 -3.52 -25.30 -1.09
C ALA A 721 -3.86 -26.25 -2.23
N ASN A 722 -3.68 -27.56 -2.02
CA ASN A 722 -4.16 -28.58 -2.94
C ASN A 722 -5.68 -28.79 -2.77
N CYS A 723 -6.47 -27.83 -3.27
CA CYS A 723 -7.92 -27.77 -3.04
C CYS A 723 -8.78 -28.32 -4.18
N ASN A 724 -8.23 -28.44 -5.40
CA ASN A 724 -8.92 -28.97 -6.57
C ASN A 724 -7.91 -29.50 -7.61
N SER A 725 -8.41 -30.09 -8.70
CA SER A 725 -7.59 -30.68 -9.75
C SER A 725 -6.69 -29.67 -10.49
N GLU A 726 -7.09 -28.40 -10.58
CA GLU A 726 -6.26 -27.37 -11.22
C GLU A 726 -5.07 -26.99 -10.32
N ALA A 727 -5.29 -26.82 -9.02
CA ALA A 727 -4.24 -26.59 -8.04
C ALA A 727 -3.25 -27.77 -8.00
N GLU A 728 -3.75 -29.00 -8.04
CA GLU A 728 -2.93 -30.22 -8.10
C GLU A 728 -2.04 -30.26 -9.35
N ASN A 729 -2.57 -29.86 -10.51
CA ASN A 729 -1.80 -29.75 -11.75
C ASN A 729 -0.70 -28.67 -11.63
N ILE A 730 -1.03 -27.50 -11.09
CA ILE A 730 -0.06 -26.42 -10.86
C ILE A 730 1.06 -26.90 -9.92
N ILE A 731 0.72 -27.52 -8.80
CA ILE A 731 1.70 -28.08 -7.84
C ILE A 731 2.59 -29.10 -8.54
N THR A 732 2.00 -30.05 -9.28
CA THR A 732 2.75 -31.09 -9.99
C THR A 732 3.76 -30.49 -10.98
N ARG A 733 3.35 -29.47 -11.73
CA ARG A 733 4.23 -28.76 -12.68
C ARG A 733 5.29 -27.93 -11.99
N LEU A 734 4.98 -27.32 -10.85
CA LEU A 734 5.97 -26.62 -10.02
C LEU A 734 7.03 -27.59 -9.51
N CYS A 735 6.65 -28.80 -9.09
CA CYS A 735 7.59 -29.82 -8.67
C CYS A 735 8.46 -30.35 -9.83
N ALA A 736 7.95 -30.37 -11.06
CA ALA A 736 8.61 -30.98 -12.21
C ALA A 736 9.44 -30.00 -13.07
N SER A 737 9.07 -28.71 -13.16
CA SER A 737 9.67 -27.78 -14.11
C SER A 737 11.00 -27.19 -13.60
N GLN A 738 12.02 -27.18 -14.46
CA GLN A 738 13.30 -26.47 -14.22
C GLN A 738 13.35 -25.12 -14.94
N ASN A 739 12.30 -24.75 -15.69
CA ASN A 739 12.27 -23.52 -16.46
C ASN A 739 11.79 -22.35 -15.58
N ILE A 740 12.66 -21.39 -15.30
CA ILE A 740 12.37 -20.21 -14.46
C ILE A 740 11.16 -19.41 -14.96
N THR A 741 11.00 -19.28 -16.28
CA THR A 741 9.88 -18.53 -16.87
C THR A 741 8.55 -19.25 -16.62
N GLU A 742 8.56 -20.58 -16.79
CA GLU A 742 7.39 -21.40 -16.50
C GLU A 742 7.05 -21.40 -15.00
N LEU A 743 8.06 -21.53 -14.14
CA LEU A 743 7.91 -21.48 -12.68
C LEU A 743 7.26 -20.17 -12.23
N ASN A 744 7.73 -19.02 -12.76
CA ASN A 744 7.13 -17.72 -12.46
C ASN A 744 5.65 -17.66 -12.88
N LEU A 745 5.32 -18.16 -14.07
CA LEU A 745 3.94 -18.18 -14.57
C LEU A 745 3.04 -19.10 -13.73
N LEU A 746 3.56 -20.25 -13.30
CA LEU A 746 2.86 -21.18 -12.42
C LEU A 746 2.65 -20.59 -11.02
N LEU A 747 3.66 -19.93 -10.44
CA LEU A 747 3.54 -19.27 -9.13
C LEU A 747 2.50 -18.15 -9.15
N LYS A 748 2.43 -17.39 -10.26
CA LYS A 748 1.37 -16.40 -10.47
C LYS A 748 -0.01 -17.06 -10.50
N LYS A 749 -0.19 -18.14 -11.27
CA LYS A 749 -1.44 -18.92 -11.27
C LYS A 749 -1.77 -19.55 -9.92
N ALA A 750 -0.76 -19.91 -9.12
CA ALA A 750 -0.94 -20.48 -7.80
C ALA A 750 -1.48 -19.48 -6.77
N GLN A 751 -1.40 -18.16 -7.00
CA GLN A 751 -1.87 -17.14 -6.05
C GLN A 751 -3.35 -17.28 -5.69
N GLN A 752 -4.22 -17.67 -6.63
CA GLN A 752 -5.64 -17.90 -6.33
C GLN A 752 -5.89 -19.16 -5.48
N TYR A 753 -4.88 -20.01 -5.36
CA TYR A 753 -4.86 -21.24 -4.59
C TYR A 753 -4.04 -21.10 -3.31
N SER A 754 -3.46 -19.93 -3.03
CA SER A 754 -2.62 -19.73 -1.86
C SER A 754 -3.42 -19.38 -0.60
N VAL A 755 -2.88 -19.78 0.54
CA VAL A 755 -3.37 -19.43 1.88
C VAL A 755 -2.18 -18.99 2.72
N ASN A 756 -2.35 -17.91 3.47
CA ASN A 756 -1.32 -17.44 4.40
C ASN A 756 -1.55 -18.08 5.78
N LEU A 757 -0.52 -18.74 6.30
CA LEU A 757 -0.50 -19.39 7.60
C LEU A 757 0.42 -18.64 8.54
N PHE A 758 -0.03 -18.34 9.76
CA PHE A 758 0.87 -17.82 10.79
C PHE A 758 2.00 -18.83 11.07
N GLU A 759 3.14 -18.33 11.57
CA GLU A 759 4.32 -19.17 11.84
C GLU A 759 3.98 -20.42 12.67
N TYR A 760 3.18 -20.29 13.73
CA TYR A 760 2.73 -21.44 14.54
C TYR A 760 1.79 -22.41 13.79
N GLU A 761 0.97 -21.92 12.85
CA GLU A 761 0.11 -22.77 12.00
C GLU A 761 0.98 -23.56 11.03
N PHE A 762 2.00 -22.90 10.46
CA PHE A 762 2.97 -23.49 9.56
C PHE A 762 3.79 -24.57 10.26
N GLU A 763 4.37 -24.28 11.43
CA GLU A 763 5.14 -25.22 12.24
C GLU A 763 4.31 -26.46 12.60
N LYS A 764 3.08 -26.25 13.09
CA LYS A 764 2.17 -27.36 13.43
C LYS A 764 1.85 -28.25 12.23
N LEU A 765 1.58 -27.67 11.06
CA LEU A 765 1.30 -28.46 9.85
C LEU A 765 2.56 -29.16 9.31
N ALA A 766 3.74 -28.55 9.47
CA ALA A 766 5.01 -29.19 9.14
C ALA A 766 5.30 -30.40 10.04
N GLU A 767 5.07 -30.28 11.36
CA GLU A 767 5.19 -31.41 12.32
C GLU A 767 4.26 -32.58 11.96
N LEU A 768 3.04 -32.27 11.51
CA LEU A 768 2.06 -33.26 11.05
C LEU A 768 2.34 -33.83 9.65
N LYS A 769 3.47 -33.44 9.02
CA LYS A 769 3.84 -33.79 7.64
C LYS A 769 2.77 -33.41 6.61
N GLY A 770 1.98 -32.36 6.89
CA GLY A 770 0.97 -31.83 5.98
C GLY A 770 1.52 -30.81 4.99
N LEU A 771 2.75 -30.34 5.17
CA LEU A 771 3.42 -29.39 4.27
C LEU A 771 4.57 -30.06 3.53
N HIS A 772 4.64 -29.77 2.24
CA HIS A 772 5.68 -30.27 1.34
C HIS A 772 6.27 -29.12 0.54
N GLU A 773 7.58 -29.17 0.33
CA GLU A 773 8.25 -28.21 -0.55
C GLU A 773 8.10 -28.65 -2.01
N THR A 774 7.87 -27.70 -2.93
CA THR A 774 7.72 -28.01 -4.36
C THR A 774 9.02 -28.51 -4.97
N GLN A 775 10.14 -27.85 -4.68
CA GLN A 775 11.49 -28.28 -5.03
C GLN A 775 12.42 -28.08 -3.82
N PRO A 776 13.49 -28.89 -3.68
CA PRO A 776 14.46 -28.71 -2.60
C PRO A 776 14.99 -27.28 -2.58
N GLU A 777 14.93 -26.62 -1.42
CA GLU A 777 15.45 -25.27 -1.19
C GLU A 777 14.74 -24.15 -1.99
N SER A 778 13.58 -24.44 -2.58
CA SER A 778 12.78 -23.43 -3.28
C SER A 778 12.10 -22.42 -2.37
N GLY A 779 11.88 -22.77 -1.10
CA GLY A 779 11.08 -21.99 -0.14
C GLY A 779 9.59 -21.94 -0.46
N ILE A 780 9.11 -22.71 -1.45
CA ILE A 780 7.72 -22.73 -1.90
C ILE A 780 7.06 -24.01 -1.41
N PHE A 781 6.06 -23.86 -0.54
CA PHE A 781 5.37 -24.96 0.11
C PHE A 781 3.96 -25.16 -0.44
N TYR A 782 3.51 -26.41 -0.51
CA TYR A 782 2.13 -26.79 -0.76
C TYR A 782 1.59 -27.66 0.36
N LEU A 783 0.27 -27.61 0.53
CA LEU A 783 -0.46 -28.37 1.54
C LEU A 783 -0.94 -29.70 0.95
N ASP A 784 -0.73 -30.77 1.70
CA ASP A 784 -1.33 -32.06 1.39
C ASP A 784 -2.87 -31.97 1.41
N LYS A 785 -3.52 -32.66 0.47
CA LYS A 785 -4.97 -32.62 0.28
C LYS A 785 -5.77 -33.02 1.52
N ASN A 786 -5.19 -33.84 2.40
CA ASN A 786 -5.87 -34.29 3.62
C ASN A 786 -6.04 -33.14 4.62
N PHE A 787 -5.22 -32.09 4.55
CA PHE A 787 -5.29 -30.94 5.45
C PHE A 787 -6.09 -29.76 4.85
N TYR A 788 -6.74 -29.96 3.69
CA TYR A 788 -7.64 -28.97 3.10
C TYR A 788 -9.09 -29.49 3.08
N ASN A 789 -9.95 -28.88 3.89
CA ASN A 789 -11.38 -29.19 3.89
C ASN A 789 -12.10 -28.40 2.80
N SER A 790 -12.95 -29.08 2.02
CA SER A 790 -13.68 -28.47 0.89
C SER A 790 -14.77 -27.48 1.28
N GLU A 791 -15.03 -27.29 2.57
CA GLU A 791 -16.00 -26.31 3.09
C GLU A 791 -15.34 -25.27 3.99
N THR A 792 -14.35 -25.67 4.80
CA THR A 792 -13.72 -24.77 5.80
C THR A 792 -12.31 -24.31 5.44
N GLY A 793 -11.69 -24.88 4.40
CA GLY A 793 -10.33 -24.58 3.97
C GLY A 793 -9.27 -25.32 4.80
N VAL A 794 -8.10 -24.70 5.00
CA VAL A 794 -6.97 -25.31 5.72
C VAL A 794 -7.36 -25.71 7.15
N SER A 795 -7.02 -26.94 7.52
CA SER A 795 -7.26 -27.57 8.81
C SER A 795 -6.00 -28.26 9.31
N ALA A 796 -5.73 -28.19 10.62
CA ALA A 796 -4.68 -28.97 11.26
C ALA A 796 -5.14 -30.39 11.64
N GLU A 797 -6.40 -30.72 11.38
CA GLU A 797 -6.97 -32.05 11.52
C GLU A 797 -7.16 -32.65 10.12
N PRO A 798 -6.60 -33.83 9.81
CA PRO A 798 -6.75 -34.46 8.50
C PRO A 798 -8.20 -34.87 8.25
N ASN A 799 -8.67 -34.70 7.01
CA ASN A 799 -10.00 -35.10 6.57
C ASN A 799 -10.19 -36.62 6.78
N GLN A 800 -11.13 -36.99 7.66
CA GLN A 800 -11.43 -38.39 7.99
C GLN A 800 -11.95 -39.20 6.79
N SER A 801 -12.42 -38.56 5.73
CA SER A 801 -12.94 -39.19 4.51
C SER A 801 -11.87 -39.77 3.57
N ALA A 802 -10.57 -39.62 3.87
CA ALA A 802 -9.47 -40.16 3.05
C ALA A 802 -8.94 -41.52 3.53
N PHE A 803 -9.37 -42.03 4.68
CA PHE A 803 -9.01 -43.37 5.16
C PHE A 803 -10.00 -44.44 4.68
N THR A 804 -10.17 -44.58 3.37
CA THR A 804 -10.53 -45.88 2.80
C THR A 804 -9.24 -46.66 2.63
N PHE A 805 -8.92 -47.51 3.61
CA PHE A 805 -7.93 -48.56 3.42
C PHE A 805 -8.38 -49.44 2.25
N PHE A 806 -7.56 -49.50 1.19
CA PHE A 806 -7.63 -50.57 0.21
C PHE A 806 -7.08 -51.87 0.80
#